data_AF-A0A2T5LFE4-F1
#
_entry.id   AF-A0A2T5LFE4-F1
#
_cell.length_a   1.000
_cell.length_b   1.000
_cell.length_c   1.000
_cell.angle_alpha   90.00
_cell.angle_beta   90.00
_cell.angle_gamma   90.00
#
_symmetry.space_group_name_H-M   'P 1'
#
loop_
_entity.id
_entity.type
_entity.pdbx_description
1 polymer ?
#
loop_
_entity_poly.entity_id
_entity_poly.type
_entity_poly.pdbx_seq_one_letter_code
_entity_poly.pdbx_strand_id
1 'polypeptide(L)'
;MSDVLAFHLIPNEQIEPVSERGLGHWEAIGNGGMFECVAEGAFPLAGGWYRFSSRMIARGGELVGPVFYPDYGFGAIEGARVPLPFVPTAEGSCLVRFASDVQSLRFKPSLAISEFELDGIRLQRVGRIGAFADMFNNLFDRTPGKRARLGLVKRALQRLISGGPRSLGDWLYATYSGADQAEAADTYAEWIKFYDREGAAQKRVIERRIDALKHSPLISIVMPVYNTDRIWLRACIESVRAQQYPHWELCIADDASPAPHVKAVLDDYMARDSRIRVAYRPENGHISAASNTALELATGEFIALLDHDDELHPSALLAVAEAVNAHPSWRMMFSDEDKVDTRGRRYEPYFKPDFNYDLFLGQNCISHLGIYSTQLLREIGGFQLGMEGSQDWDLALRCVERLRRDEIGHIPQVLYHWRAIPGSTALSGDQKSYAHDAGYKAVTAHLSRVRPGATVLPVAGLPGNYRVRYPVPSPEPRVSLIVPTRDRLGLLKMCVESILAKTDYRNFEILIVDNGSVEEETLAYFRAVVADPRVRVLPYPHPFNYSAINNFAAAHTDAEIVGLVNNDIEAIAPDWLGEMVSQAVRADVGCVGALLYYPNDTVQHAGVITGFGGVAGHGHHAHPRGSLGYFGRLALVQEYSAVTAACLLVRRAIFEDVGGLDEALQVAFNDVDFCLRVRAAGFRNVWTPFAALYHHESASRGTEDTPEKVARFESEIRFMRERWGDLLDSDPAYSPNLSLNTTPFAFAFPPREATAATPVP
;
A
#
# COMPACT_ATOMS: atom_id res chain seq x y z
N MET A 1 -29.52 33.16 17.64
CA MET A 1 -29.11 33.61 16.28
C MET A 1 -27.92 32.74 15.91
N SER A 2 -27.96 32.04 14.78
CA SER A 2 -26.82 31.21 14.35
C SER A 2 -25.79 32.13 13.69
N ASP A 3 -24.62 32.26 14.28
CA ASP A 3 -23.54 33.07 13.69
C ASP A 3 -23.04 32.38 12.41
N VAL A 4 -23.01 33.13 11.31
CA VAL A 4 -22.41 32.71 10.05
C VAL A 4 -20.92 33.00 10.15
N LEU A 5 -20.10 31.95 10.10
CA LEU A 5 -18.65 32.07 10.13
C LEU A 5 -18.13 32.18 8.70
N ALA A 6 -17.40 33.25 8.41
CA ALA A 6 -16.69 33.44 7.15
C ALA A 6 -15.20 33.16 7.37
N PHE A 7 -14.59 32.36 6.49
CA PHE A 7 -13.18 31.99 6.59
C PHE A 7 -12.36 32.70 5.52
N HIS A 8 -11.22 33.22 5.94
CA HIS A 8 -10.12 33.57 5.05
C HIS A 8 -9.39 32.27 4.65
N LEU A 9 -8.99 32.19 3.38
CA LEU A 9 -8.33 31.00 2.83
C LEU A 9 -6.85 31.29 2.59
N ILE A 10 -5.98 30.46 3.16
CA ILE A 10 -4.53 30.54 2.94
C ILE A 10 -4.12 29.35 2.08
N PRO A 11 -3.64 29.54 0.83
CA PRO A 11 -3.25 28.45 -0.05
C PRO A 11 -1.99 27.76 0.46
N ASN A 12 -1.88 26.46 0.23
CA ASN A 12 -0.59 25.75 0.32
C ASN A 12 0.22 25.92 -0.97
N GLU A 13 1.41 25.32 -0.99
CA GLU A 13 2.36 25.38 -2.12
C GLU A 13 1.86 24.76 -3.42
N GLN A 14 0.73 24.04 -3.40
CA GLN A 14 0.11 23.44 -4.58
C GLN A 14 -1.09 24.24 -5.12
N ILE A 15 -1.33 25.45 -4.59
CA ILE A 15 -2.30 26.40 -5.13
C ILE A 15 -1.60 27.74 -5.42
N GLU A 16 -1.54 28.12 -6.70
CA GLU A 16 -0.92 29.36 -7.15
C GLU A 16 -1.97 30.39 -7.62
N PRO A 17 -1.74 31.69 -7.42
CA PRO A 17 -2.56 32.72 -8.03
C PRO A 17 -2.21 32.88 -9.53
N VAL A 18 -3.23 32.91 -10.40
CA VAL A 18 -3.04 32.96 -11.87
C VAL A 18 -2.60 34.35 -12.39
N SER A 19 -2.70 35.42 -11.59
CA SER A 19 -2.18 36.75 -11.97
C SER A 19 -1.90 37.69 -10.77
N GLU A 20 -1.01 38.67 -10.99
CA GLU A 20 -0.61 39.72 -10.01
C GLU A 20 -1.77 40.61 -9.51
N ARG A 21 -3.00 40.48 -10.05
CA ARG A 21 -4.20 41.23 -9.60
C ARG A 21 -5.12 40.45 -8.63
N GLY A 22 -4.64 39.37 -8.02
CA GLY A 22 -4.88 38.99 -6.62
C GLY A 22 -6.28 39.09 -5.99
N LEU A 23 -7.37 38.76 -6.70
CA LEU A 23 -8.70 38.63 -6.08
C LEU A 23 -9.39 37.35 -6.57
N GLY A 24 -9.10 36.23 -5.88
CA GLY A 24 -9.91 35.01 -5.94
C GLY A 24 -9.65 34.05 -7.10
N HIS A 25 -8.68 34.29 -7.99
CA HIS A 25 -8.37 33.39 -9.11
C HIS A 25 -7.13 32.52 -8.84
N TRP A 26 -7.32 31.20 -8.83
CA TRP A 26 -6.35 30.20 -8.38
C TRP A 26 -6.17 29.07 -9.40
N GLU A 27 -4.98 28.47 -9.41
CA GLU A 27 -4.66 27.25 -10.14
C GLU A 27 -4.13 26.22 -9.13
N ALA A 28 -4.80 25.08 -9.03
CA ALA A 28 -4.29 23.93 -8.29
C ALA A 28 -3.31 23.18 -9.20
N ILE A 29 -2.01 23.31 -8.93
CA ILE A 29 -0.92 22.78 -9.77
C ILE A 29 -0.54 21.33 -9.44
N GLY A 30 -1.16 20.75 -8.41
CA GLY A 30 -0.96 19.36 -7.98
C GLY A 30 -2.19 18.77 -7.31
N ASN A 31 -2.18 17.45 -7.11
CA ASN A 31 -3.29 16.72 -6.49
C ASN A 31 -3.44 17.00 -4.98
N GLY A 32 -2.52 17.69 -4.32
CA GLY A 32 -2.55 18.09 -2.91
C GLY A 32 -2.94 19.56 -2.68
N GLY A 33 -3.41 20.29 -3.70
CA GLY A 33 -3.85 21.69 -3.55
C GLY A 33 -4.95 21.86 -2.51
N MET A 34 -4.66 22.59 -1.41
CA MET A 34 -5.61 22.87 -0.32
C MET A 34 -5.46 24.29 0.22
N PHE A 35 -6.52 24.78 0.84
CA PHE A 35 -6.52 26.00 1.64
C PHE A 35 -6.64 25.68 3.12
N GLU A 36 -5.88 26.37 3.95
CA GLU A 36 -6.16 26.46 5.38
C GLU A 36 -7.30 27.48 5.60
N CYS A 37 -8.33 27.08 6.38
CA CYS A 37 -9.48 27.91 6.67
C CYS A 37 -9.25 28.66 7.99
N VAL A 38 -9.00 29.96 7.92
CA VAL A 38 -8.71 30.79 9.09
C VAL A 38 -9.89 31.72 9.39
N ALA A 39 -10.37 31.70 10.62
CA ALA A 39 -11.37 32.65 11.13
C ALA A 39 -11.10 32.94 12.62
N GLU A 40 -10.99 34.22 12.98
CA GLU A 40 -10.65 34.65 14.34
C GLU A 40 -11.72 34.20 15.35
N GLY A 41 -11.30 33.46 16.39
CA GLY A 41 -12.18 32.93 17.43
C GLY A 41 -13.16 31.84 16.98
N ALA A 42 -13.02 31.30 15.76
CA ALA A 42 -13.94 30.30 15.21
C ALA A 42 -13.69 28.87 15.72
N PHE A 43 -12.46 28.55 16.12
CA PHE A 43 -12.09 27.22 16.59
C PHE A 43 -12.00 27.15 18.13
N PRO A 44 -12.43 26.04 18.77
CA PRO A 44 -12.96 24.84 18.12
C PRO A 44 -14.40 25.02 17.58
N LEU A 45 -14.66 24.52 16.37
CA LEU A 45 -16.03 24.44 15.84
C LEU A 45 -16.75 23.27 16.50
N ALA A 46 -17.87 23.53 17.18
CA ALA A 46 -18.65 22.48 17.83
C ALA A 46 -19.12 21.42 16.82
N GLY A 47 -19.05 20.13 17.19
CA GLY A 47 -19.56 19.03 16.39
C GLY A 47 -21.05 19.20 16.02
N GLY A 48 -21.42 18.70 14.84
CA GLY A 48 -22.79 18.79 14.34
C GLY A 48 -22.92 19.23 12.89
N TRP A 49 -24.09 19.75 12.54
CA TRP A 49 -24.46 20.10 11.16
C TRP A 49 -24.16 21.56 10.85
N TYR A 50 -23.60 21.79 9.67
CA TYR A 50 -23.31 23.10 9.14
C TYR A 50 -23.80 23.20 7.70
N ARG A 51 -24.30 24.38 7.33
CA ARG A 51 -24.50 24.77 5.93
C ARG A 51 -23.23 25.42 5.45
N PHE A 52 -22.58 24.78 4.48
CA PHE A 52 -21.47 25.33 3.71
C PHE A 52 -22.00 26.16 2.55
N SER A 53 -21.40 27.32 2.29
CA SER A 53 -21.66 28.10 1.08
C SER A 53 -20.40 28.76 0.56
N SER A 54 -20.27 28.82 -0.76
CA SER A 54 -19.15 29.47 -1.45
C SER A 54 -19.56 29.84 -2.88
N ARG A 55 -18.83 30.79 -3.47
CA ARG A 55 -18.86 31.08 -4.90
C ARG A 55 -17.58 30.50 -5.51
N MET A 56 -17.76 29.45 -6.31
CA MET A 56 -16.67 28.76 -6.97
C MET A 56 -16.97 28.61 -8.46
N ILE A 57 -16.04 28.96 -9.34
CA ILE A 57 -16.23 28.94 -10.80
C ILE A 57 -15.01 28.31 -11.46
N ALA A 58 -15.19 27.20 -12.17
CA ALA A 58 -14.13 26.60 -12.98
C ALA A 58 -13.78 27.52 -14.16
N ARG A 59 -12.50 27.81 -14.35
CA ARG A 59 -11.93 28.57 -15.48
C ARG A 59 -11.15 27.69 -16.45
N GLY A 60 -10.53 26.63 -15.93
CA GLY A 60 -9.87 25.58 -16.71
C GLY A 60 -10.00 24.22 -16.02
N GLY A 61 -10.44 23.20 -16.77
CA GLY A 61 -10.77 21.88 -16.21
C GLY A 61 -12.19 21.83 -15.59
N GLU A 62 -12.43 20.82 -14.74
CA GLU A 62 -13.67 20.67 -13.97
C GLU A 62 -13.35 20.69 -12.48
N LEU A 63 -14.13 21.43 -11.70
CA LEU A 63 -14.10 21.33 -10.25
C LEU A 63 -14.82 20.05 -9.84
N VAL A 64 -14.08 19.07 -9.35
CA VAL A 64 -14.66 17.80 -8.90
C VAL A 64 -14.37 17.50 -7.44
N GLY A 65 -15.40 17.02 -6.74
CA GLY A 65 -15.33 16.46 -5.39
C GLY A 65 -14.70 17.38 -4.35
N PRO A 66 -15.19 18.61 -4.09
CA PRO A 66 -14.65 19.44 -3.04
C PRO A 66 -14.77 18.73 -1.66
N VAL A 67 -13.77 18.89 -0.80
CA VAL A 67 -13.66 18.16 0.48
C VAL A 67 -13.16 19.08 1.60
N PHE A 68 -13.66 18.85 2.81
CA PHE A 68 -13.05 19.37 4.03
C PHE A 68 -12.18 18.33 4.72
N TYR A 69 -11.07 18.77 5.29
CA TYR A 69 -10.20 17.97 6.16
C TYR A 69 -10.18 18.62 7.56
N PRO A 70 -11.15 18.28 8.42
CA PRO A 70 -11.16 18.70 9.82
C PRO A 70 -10.08 17.98 10.64
N ASP A 71 -9.42 18.72 11.52
CA ASP A 71 -8.63 18.18 12.63
C ASP A 71 -9.51 18.11 13.87
N TYR A 72 -9.69 16.94 14.45
CA TYR A 72 -10.50 16.75 15.66
C TYR A 72 -9.66 16.79 16.96
N GLY A 73 -8.42 17.29 16.91
CA GLY A 73 -7.47 17.36 18.03
C GLY A 73 -6.38 16.29 18.02
N PHE A 74 -6.19 15.60 16.90
CA PHE A 74 -5.19 14.55 16.70
C PHE A 74 -4.20 14.88 15.57
N GLY A 75 -4.19 16.14 15.11
CA GLY A 75 -3.55 16.57 13.87
C GLY A 75 -4.49 16.38 12.68
N ALA A 76 -4.26 17.14 11.61
CA ALA A 76 -5.10 17.07 10.42
C ALA A 76 -4.82 15.78 9.62
N ILE A 77 -5.47 14.68 9.98
CA ILE A 77 -5.34 13.38 9.29
C ILE A 77 -6.17 13.43 7.99
N GLU A 78 -5.58 13.05 6.85
CA GLU A 78 -6.29 13.02 5.55
C GLU A 78 -7.57 12.14 5.56
N GLY A 79 -7.64 11.19 6.49
CA GLY A 79 -8.77 10.28 6.70
C GLY A 79 -10.03 10.90 7.27
N ALA A 80 -9.95 12.06 7.92
CA ALA A 80 -11.08 12.75 8.50
C ALA A 80 -11.94 13.49 7.45
N ARG A 81 -11.83 13.12 6.17
CA ARG A 81 -12.47 13.82 5.04
C ARG A 81 -13.98 13.94 5.20
N VAL A 82 -14.49 15.15 5.02
CA VAL A 82 -15.92 15.45 4.94
C VAL A 82 -16.21 15.92 3.51
N PRO A 83 -16.68 15.02 2.62
CA PRO A 83 -16.96 15.37 1.24
C PRO A 83 -18.12 16.35 1.15
N LEU A 84 -18.03 17.27 0.19
CA LEU A 84 -19.08 18.21 -0.11
C LEU A 84 -19.95 17.61 -1.22
N PRO A 85 -21.22 17.26 -0.95
CA PRO A 85 -22.03 16.42 -1.83
C PRO A 85 -22.39 17.05 -3.19
N PHE A 86 -22.03 18.31 -3.41
CA PHE A 86 -22.07 18.94 -4.71
C PHE A 86 -21.14 20.15 -4.75
N VAL A 87 -20.67 20.43 -5.95
CA VAL A 87 -19.87 21.61 -6.28
C VAL A 87 -20.82 22.81 -6.38
N PRO A 88 -20.71 23.82 -5.49
CA PRO A 88 -21.49 25.03 -5.64
C PRO A 88 -20.90 25.88 -6.77
N THR A 89 -21.45 25.78 -7.98
CA THR A 89 -21.07 26.66 -9.09
C THR A 89 -21.83 27.99 -9.00
N ALA A 90 -21.13 29.10 -9.25
CA ALA A 90 -21.62 30.49 -9.17
C ALA A 90 -22.01 30.99 -7.76
N GLU A 91 -23.06 30.46 -7.12
CA GLU A 91 -23.45 30.74 -5.72
C GLU A 91 -24.28 29.56 -5.20
N GLY A 92 -23.67 28.62 -4.47
CA GLY A 92 -24.37 27.42 -3.98
C GLY A 92 -24.06 27.10 -2.52
N SER A 93 -24.92 26.30 -1.90
CA SER A 93 -24.75 25.85 -0.52
C SER A 93 -25.11 24.39 -0.34
N CYS A 94 -24.33 23.63 0.43
CA CYS A 94 -24.63 22.25 0.81
C CYS A 94 -24.55 22.06 2.33
N LEU A 95 -25.00 20.91 2.83
CA LEU A 95 -24.88 20.55 4.24
C LEU A 95 -23.70 19.61 4.45
N VAL A 96 -22.97 19.86 5.53
CA VAL A 96 -21.88 19.01 6.03
C VAL A 96 -22.12 18.68 7.50
N ARG A 97 -21.56 17.55 7.94
CA ARG A 97 -21.60 17.11 9.32
C ARG A 97 -20.19 16.86 9.83
N PHE A 98 -19.81 17.54 10.90
CA PHE A 98 -18.59 17.22 11.65
C PHE A 98 -18.94 16.25 12.77
N ALA A 99 -18.14 15.19 12.90
CA ALA A 99 -18.42 14.10 13.83
C ALA A 99 -18.12 14.49 15.29
N SER A 100 -17.12 15.34 15.50
CA SER A 100 -16.68 15.88 16.78
C SER A 100 -16.34 17.37 16.64
N ASP A 101 -15.85 17.97 17.72
CA ASP A 101 -15.36 19.35 17.73
C ASP A 101 -14.09 19.47 16.88
N VAL A 102 -14.08 20.43 15.96
CA VAL A 102 -12.99 20.64 14.99
C VAL A 102 -12.04 21.71 15.51
N GLN A 103 -10.75 21.40 15.65
CA GLN A 103 -9.69 22.30 16.13
C GLN A 103 -9.08 23.14 15.00
N SER A 104 -8.97 22.58 13.80
CA SER A 104 -8.56 23.29 12.59
C SER A 104 -9.24 22.68 11.36
N LEU A 105 -9.36 23.43 10.27
CA LEU A 105 -10.07 22.99 9.07
C LEU A 105 -9.29 23.35 7.81
N ARG A 106 -9.03 22.37 6.95
CA ARG A 106 -8.53 22.60 5.59
C ARG A 106 -9.64 22.36 4.57
N PHE A 107 -9.64 23.13 3.50
CA PHE A 107 -10.59 23.04 2.40
C PHE A 107 -9.88 22.74 1.09
N LYS A 108 -10.34 21.69 0.41
CA LYS A 108 -9.88 21.32 -0.92
C LYS A 108 -10.97 21.64 -1.95
N PRO A 109 -10.76 22.65 -2.81
CA PRO A 109 -11.76 23.08 -3.80
C PRO A 109 -12.04 22.04 -4.88
N SER A 110 -11.04 21.24 -5.24
CA SER A 110 -11.19 20.11 -6.15
C SER A 110 -10.16 19.02 -5.85
N LEU A 111 -10.56 17.76 -6.04
CA LEU A 111 -9.67 16.60 -6.03
C LEU A 111 -8.75 16.52 -7.26
N ALA A 112 -9.04 17.28 -8.33
CA ALA A 112 -8.28 17.28 -9.57
C ALA A 112 -7.59 18.63 -9.80
N ILE A 113 -6.49 18.59 -10.57
CA ILE A 113 -5.83 19.79 -11.12
C ILE A 113 -6.84 20.62 -11.90
N SER A 114 -6.99 21.89 -11.51
CA SER A 114 -7.99 22.80 -12.07
C SER A 114 -7.61 24.27 -11.86
N GLU A 115 -8.05 25.12 -12.78
CA GLU A 115 -8.00 26.57 -12.69
C GLU A 115 -9.40 27.07 -12.31
N PHE A 116 -9.54 27.85 -11.24
CA PHE A 116 -10.84 28.22 -10.68
C PHE A 116 -10.83 29.56 -9.94
N GLU A 117 -11.99 30.22 -9.91
CA GLU A 117 -12.26 31.34 -9.01
C GLU A 117 -12.91 30.86 -7.72
N LEU A 118 -12.50 31.40 -6.57
CA LEU A 118 -13.01 31.08 -5.24
C LEU A 118 -13.06 32.34 -4.36
N ASP A 119 -14.28 32.77 -4.03
CA ASP A 119 -14.55 33.97 -3.22
C ASP A 119 -14.80 33.61 -1.74
N GLY A 120 -13.85 32.88 -1.13
CA GLY A 120 -13.92 32.43 0.26
C GLY A 120 -15.00 31.38 0.55
N ILE A 121 -15.12 30.98 1.82
CA ILE A 121 -16.12 30.01 2.27
C ILE A 121 -16.86 30.49 3.52
N ARG A 122 -18.11 30.04 3.69
CA ARG A 122 -18.92 30.32 4.88
C ARG A 122 -19.52 29.03 5.45
N LEU A 123 -19.51 28.91 6.78
CA LEU A 123 -20.20 27.86 7.52
C LEU A 123 -21.25 28.47 8.46
N GLN A 124 -22.48 27.96 8.41
CA GLN A 124 -23.56 28.35 9.32
C GLN A 124 -24.05 27.12 10.07
N ARG A 125 -24.04 27.16 11.40
CA ARG A 125 -24.53 26.02 12.21
C ARG A 125 -26.03 25.81 12.00
N VAL A 126 -26.43 24.56 11.76
CA VAL A 126 -27.82 24.15 11.55
C VAL A 126 -28.22 23.12 12.61
N GLY A 127 -29.41 23.26 13.18
CA GLY A 127 -29.97 22.23 14.06
C GLY A 127 -30.34 20.96 13.29
N ARG A 128 -30.44 19.82 13.96
CA ARG A 128 -30.76 18.52 13.34
C ARG A 128 -32.05 18.54 12.51
N ILE A 129 -33.09 19.23 12.99
CA ILE A 129 -34.38 19.37 12.30
C ILE A 129 -34.23 20.22 11.03
N GLY A 130 -33.45 21.31 11.11
CA GLY A 130 -33.17 22.17 9.95
C GLY A 130 -32.38 21.41 8.88
N ALA A 131 -31.34 20.68 9.29
CA ALA A 131 -30.54 19.85 8.38
C ALA A 131 -31.40 18.79 7.67
N PHE A 132 -32.32 18.16 8.40
CA PHE A 132 -33.27 17.20 7.82
C PHE A 132 -34.17 17.83 6.75
N ALA A 133 -34.78 18.98 7.05
CA ALA A 133 -35.65 19.69 6.11
C ALA A 133 -34.89 20.12 4.85
N ASP A 134 -33.68 20.64 5.01
CA ASP A 134 -32.80 21.07 3.94
C ASP A 134 -32.39 19.90 3.02
N MET A 135 -31.99 18.76 3.58
CA MET A 135 -31.65 17.55 2.80
C MET A 135 -32.84 17.06 1.99
N PHE A 136 -34.02 16.99 2.62
CA PHE A 136 -35.24 16.53 1.97
C PHE A 136 -35.69 17.47 0.84
N ASN A 137 -35.71 18.78 1.10
CA ASN A 137 -36.08 19.79 0.09
C ASN A 137 -35.13 19.73 -1.11
N ASN A 138 -33.81 19.64 -0.86
CA ASN A 138 -32.82 19.54 -1.93
C ASN A 138 -33.04 18.29 -2.81
N LEU A 139 -33.23 17.11 -2.20
CA LEU A 139 -33.52 15.88 -2.92
C LEU A 139 -34.84 15.97 -3.70
N PHE A 140 -35.87 16.57 -3.11
CA PHE A 140 -37.16 16.75 -3.73
C PHE A 140 -37.09 17.67 -4.96
N ASP A 141 -36.35 18.77 -4.86
CA ASP A 141 -36.15 19.73 -5.95
C ASP A 141 -35.37 19.11 -7.10
N ARG A 142 -34.30 18.36 -6.79
CA ARG A 142 -33.47 17.62 -7.76
C ARG A 142 -34.20 16.46 -8.44
N THR A 143 -35.26 15.93 -7.84
CA THR A 143 -35.99 14.78 -8.40
C THR A 143 -36.93 15.26 -9.52
N PRO A 144 -36.69 14.86 -10.80
CA PRO A 144 -37.50 15.34 -11.92
C PRO A 144 -38.83 14.59 -12.00
N GLY A 145 -39.92 15.35 -12.10
CA GLY A 145 -41.26 14.83 -12.37
C GLY A 145 -42.06 14.37 -11.14
N LYS A 146 -43.39 14.52 -11.23
CA LYS A 146 -44.32 14.27 -10.11
C LYS A 146 -44.31 12.83 -9.60
N ARG A 147 -44.18 11.83 -10.49
CA ARG A 147 -44.15 10.40 -10.11
C ARG A 147 -42.90 10.04 -9.29
N ALA A 148 -41.73 10.54 -9.69
CA ALA A 148 -40.47 10.28 -8.99
C ALA A 148 -40.45 10.95 -7.61
N ARG A 149 -40.96 12.19 -7.51
CA ARG A 149 -41.15 12.90 -6.22
C ARG A 149 -42.07 12.14 -5.27
N LEU A 150 -43.19 11.59 -5.77
CA LEU A 150 -44.08 10.75 -4.98
C LEU A 150 -43.39 9.46 -4.49
N GLY A 151 -42.51 8.89 -5.32
CA GLY A 151 -41.68 7.73 -4.96
C GLY A 151 -40.63 8.04 -3.88
N LEU A 152 -40.03 9.23 -3.90
CA LEU A 152 -39.13 9.70 -2.84
C LEU A 152 -39.87 9.81 -1.49
N VAL A 153 -41.04 10.45 -1.48
CA VAL A 153 -41.90 10.58 -0.29
C VAL A 153 -42.31 9.21 0.26
N LYS A 154 -42.71 8.28 -0.61
CA LYS A 154 -43.07 6.90 -0.19
C LYS A 154 -41.91 6.16 0.46
N ARG A 155 -40.69 6.25 -0.11
CA ARG A 155 -39.49 5.61 0.45
C ARG A 155 -39.10 6.23 1.80
N ALA A 156 -39.18 7.54 1.93
CA ALA A 156 -38.97 8.23 3.20
C ALA A 156 -39.97 7.75 4.27
N LEU A 157 -41.25 7.68 3.92
CA LEU A 157 -42.29 7.18 4.84
C LEU A 157 -42.05 5.70 5.22
N GLN A 158 -41.67 4.87 4.24
CA GLN A 158 -41.40 3.45 4.48
C GLN A 158 -40.22 3.24 5.43
N ARG A 159 -39.12 3.98 5.25
CA ARG A 159 -37.95 3.94 6.14
C ARG A 159 -38.30 4.41 7.56
N LEU A 160 -39.15 5.42 7.69
CA LEU A 160 -39.66 5.88 8.97
C LEU A 160 -40.49 4.79 9.67
N ILE A 161 -41.36 4.11 8.93
CA ILE A 161 -42.24 3.06 9.46
C ILE A 161 -41.45 1.80 9.85
N SER A 162 -40.48 1.38 9.03
CA SER A 162 -39.77 0.11 9.24
C SER A 162 -38.60 0.21 10.23
N GLY A 163 -37.96 1.38 10.37
CA GLY A 163 -36.75 1.54 11.18
C GLY A 163 -36.68 2.81 12.03
N GLY A 164 -37.78 3.58 12.10
CA GLY A 164 -37.89 4.77 12.92
C GLY A 164 -37.09 5.98 12.40
N PRO A 165 -37.04 7.08 13.19
CA PRO A 165 -36.42 8.36 12.79
C PRO A 165 -34.92 8.27 12.50
N ARG A 166 -34.20 7.34 13.16
CA ARG A 166 -32.76 7.12 12.94
C ARG A 166 -32.51 6.53 11.55
N SER A 167 -33.21 5.45 11.20
CA SER A 167 -33.14 4.82 9.88
C SER A 167 -33.54 5.77 8.74
N LEU A 168 -34.57 6.59 8.96
CA LEU A 168 -34.93 7.66 8.02
C LEU A 168 -33.82 8.69 7.86
N GLY A 169 -33.22 9.14 8.96
CA GLY A 169 -32.13 10.11 8.94
C GLY A 169 -30.88 9.58 8.23
N ASP A 170 -30.49 8.35 8.52
CA ASP A 170 -29.33 7.68 7.91
C ASP A 170 -29.54 7.49 6.40
N TRP A 171 -30.72 7.02 5.99
CA TRP A 171 -31.08 6.89 4.57
C TRP A 171 -31.13 8.25 3.86
N LEU A 172 -31.73 9.27 4.49
CA LEU A 172 -31.85 10.60 3.90
C LEU A 172 -30.47 11.22 3.72
N TYR A 173 -29.59 11.10 4.71
CA TYR A 173 -28.22 11.57 4.61
C TYR A 173 -27.42 10.78 3.57
N ALA A 174 -27.52 9.45 3.54
CA ALA A 174 -26.86 8.63 2.53
C ALA A 174 -27.32 9.00 1.10
N THR A 175 -28.63 9.22 0.91
CA THR A 175 -29.18 9.63 -0.38
C THR A 175 -28.78 11.07 -0.76
N TYR A 176 -28.76 11.99 0.21
CA TYR A 176 -28.38 13.39 0.01
C TYR A 176 -26.89 13.57 -0.27
N SER A 177 -26.06 12.85 0.49
CA SER A 177 -24.60 12.86 0.33
C SER A 177 -24.16 12.11 -0.92
N GLY A 178 -25.04 11.29 -1.50
CA GLY A 178 -24.70 10.36 -2.54
C GLY A 178 -23.83 9.22 -2.03
N ALA A 179 -23.92 8.81 -0.76
CA ALA A 179 -23.12 7.72 -0.18
C ALA A 179 -23.27 6.39 -0.94
N ASP A 180 -24.47 6.07 -1.46
CA ASP A 180 -24.68 4.93 -2.38
C ASP A 180 -23.97 5.12 -3.75
N GLN A 181 -23.71 6.36 -4.14
CA GLN A 181 -22.85 6.70 -5.28
C GLN A 181 -21.37 6.86 -4.88
N ALA A 182 -21.04 7.06 -3.60
CA ALA A 182 -19.68 7.18 -3.08
C ALA A 182 -19.04 5.80 -2.89
N GLU A 183 -19.80 4.77 -2.52
CA GLU A 183 -19.35 3.36 -2.64
C GLU A 183 -19.21 2.94 -4.12
N ALA A 184 -19.98 3.56 -5.02
CA ALA A 184 -19.80 3.43 -6.46
C ALA A 184 -18.73 4.38 -7.04
N ALA A 185 -18.17 5.30 -6.23
CA ALA A 185 -17.21 6.33 -6.61
C ALA A 185 -15.74 5.89 -6.46
N ASP A 186 -15.52 4.73 -5.83
CA ASP A 186 -14.19 4.15 -5.59
C ASP A 186 -13.80 3.18 -6.72
N THR A 187 -14.33 3.37 -7.94
CA THR A 187 -13.92 2.58 -9.09
C THR A 187 -12.60 3.08 -9.65
N TYR A 188 -11.83 2.19 -10.25
CA TYR A 188 -10.59 2.61 -10.91
C TYR A 188 -10.83 3.59 -12.06
N ALA A 189 -11.97 3.49 -12.75
CA ALA A 189 -12.34 4.43 -13.79
C ALA A 189 -12.51 5.87 -13.26
N GLU A 190 -13.04 6.03 -12.04
CA GLU A 190 -13.13 7.34 -11.39
C GLU A 190 -11.80 7.80 -10.82
N TRP A 191 -11.00 6.88 -10.31
CA TRP A 191 -9.63 7.18 -9.90
C TRP A 191 -8.84 7.79 -11.06
N ILE A 192 -8.85 7.14 -12.23
CA ILE A 192 -8.26 7.67 -13.48
C ILE A 192 -8.88 9.02 -13.81
N LYS A 193 -10.22 9.10 -13.79
CA LYS A 193 -10.92 10.34 -14.08
C LYS A 193 -10.49 11.49 -13.17
N PHE A 194 -10.02 11.30 -11.94
CA PHE A 194 -9.64 12.41 -11.08
C PHE A 194 -8.14 12.68 -11.04
N TYR A 195 -7.32 11.65 -11.14
CA TYR A 195 -5.89 11.76 -10.86
C TYR A 195 -5.01 11.51 -12.08
N ASP A 196 -5.61 11.09 -13.20
CA ASP A 196 -4.93 10.71 -14.43
C ASP A 196 -5.57 11.42 -15.65
N ARG A 197 -5.44 12.75 -15.71
CA ARG A 197 -6.08 13.62 -16.72
C ARG A 197 -5.06 14.32 -17.64
N GLU A 198 -5.47 14.51 -18.90
CA GLU A 198 -4.77 15.32 -19.89
C GLU A 198 -5.58 16.57 -20.28
N GLY A 199 -4.96 17.75 -20.30
CA GLY A 199 -5.63 19.02 -20.63
C GLY A 199 -4.67 20.20 -20.80
N ALA A 200 -5.19 21.38 -21.21
CA ALA A 200 -4.36 22.55 -21.49
C ALA A 200 -3.63 23.12 -20.26
N ALA A 201 -4.27 23.12 -19.09
CA ALA A 201 -3.63 23.48 -17.82
C ALA A 201 -2.50 22.49 -17.50
N GLN A 202 -2.76 21.18 -17.67
CA GLN A 202 -1.77 20.12 -17.47
C GLN A 202 -0.55 20.30 -18.37
N LYS A 203 -0.73 20.69 -19.65
CA LYS A 203 0.38 20.92 -20.58
C LYS A 203 1.37 21.97 -20.07
N ARG A 204 0.88 23.11 -19.56
CA ARG A 204 1.77 24.16 -19.01
C ARG A 204 2.49 23.68 -17.75
N VAL A 205 1.82 22.91 -16.90
CA VAL A 205 2.43 22.31 -15.70
C VAL A 205 3.55 21.34 -16.10
N ILE A 206 3.32 20.51 -17.11
CA ILE A 206 4.33 19.59 -17.66
C ILE A 206 5.54 20.35 -18.22
N GLU A 207 5.33 21.40 -19.01
CA GLU A 207 6.42 22.23 -19.55
C GLU A 207 7.27 22.83 -18.41
N ARG A 208 6.63 23.37 -17.36
CA ARG A 208 7.34 23.87 -16.18
C ARG A 208 8.12 22.78 -15.44
N ARG A 209 7.56 21.57 -15.32
CA ARG A 209 8.23 20.42 -14.68
C ARG A 209 9.48 20.02 -15.45
N ILE A 210 9.42 19.98 -16.78
CA ILE A 210 10.57 19.71 -17.64
C ILE A 210 11.64 20.81 -17.49
N ASP A 211 11.24 22.08 -17.52
CA ASP A 211 12.15 23.22 -17.36
C ASP A 211 12.83 23.26 -15.97
N ALA A 212 12.19 22.66 -14.95
CA ALA A 212 12.72 22.55 -13.60
C ALA A 212 13.76 21.42 -13.42
N LEU A 213 13.90 20.50 -14.39
CA LEU A 213 14.87 19.42 -14.32
C LEU A 213 16.30 19.98 -14.38
N LYS A 214 17.14 19.56 -13.42
CA LYS A 214 18.58 19.91 -13.41
C LYS A 214 19.39 19.00 -14.32
N HIS A 215 18.92 17.77 -14.48
CA HIS A 215 19.49 16.74 -15.33
C HIS A 215 18.40 16.22 -16.27
N SER A 216 18.72 16.10 -17.55
CA SER A 216 17.80 15.61 -18.57
C SER A 216 18.36 14.31 -19.16
N PRO A 217 18.25 13.17 -18.44
CA PRO A 217 18.80 11.91 -18.92
C PRO A 217 18.13 11.49 -20.23
N LEU A 218 18.92 10.99 -21.19
CA LEU A 218 18.38 10.29 -22.36
C LEU A 218 17.92 8.91 -21.93
N ILE A 219 16.66 8.58 -22.19
CA ILE A 219 16.07 7.26 -21.89
C ILE A 219 15.92 6.47 -23.19
N SER A 220 16.59 5.33 -23.31
CA SER A 220 16.45 4.41 -24.44
C SER A 220 15.40 3.35 -24.12
N ILE A 221 14.34 3.27 -24.91
CA ILE A 221 13.31 2.25 -24.77
C ILE A 221 13.71 1.03 -25.60
N VAL A 222 13.90 -0.13 -24.95
CA VAL A 222 14.22 -1.41 -25.59
C VAL A 222 12.94 -2.16 -25.87
N MET A 223 12.65 -2.41 -27.15
CA MET A 223 11.43 -3.07 -27.60
C MET A 223 11.72 -4.23 -28.57
N PRO A 224 11.73 -5.49 -28.10
CA PRO A 224 11.75 -6.66 -28.98
C PRO A 224 10.39 -6.81 -29.68
N VAL A 225 10.36 -7.10 -30.99
CA VAL A 225 9.13 -7.23 -31.78
C VAL A 225 9.08 -8.58 -32.48
N TYR A 226 7.96 -9.31 -32.36
CA TYR A 226 7.73 -10.51 -33.15
C TYR A 226 6.26 -10.69 -33.54
N ASN A 227 5.98 -10.56 -34.84
CA ASN A 227 4.71 -10.90 -35.48
C ASN A 227 3.46 -10.20 -34.88
N THR A 228 3.65 -9.02 -34.28
CA THR A 228 2.61 -8.23 -33.62
C THR A 228 1.54 -7.76 -34.61
N ASP A 229 0.28 -7.73 -34.20
CA ASP A 229 -0.79 -7.13 -35.01
C ASP A 229 -0.50 -5.64 -35.29
N ARG A 230 -0.83 -5.19 -36.50
CA ARG A 230 -0.61 -3.80 -36.96
C ARG A 230 -1.20 -2.77 -36.00
N ILE A 231 -2.38 -3.04 -35.42
CA ILE A 231 -3.08 -2.08 -34.56
C ILE A 231 -2.30 -1.89 -33.26
N TRP A 232 -1.86 -2.99 -32.64
CA TRP A 232 -1.15 -2.94 -31.36
C TRP A 232 0.27 -2.42 -31.50
N LEU A 233 0.99 -2.83 -32.55
CA LEU A 233 2.33 -2.29 -32.82
C LEU A 233 2.28 -0.78 -33.07
N ARG A 234 1.27 -0.28 -33.79
CA ARG A 234 1.07 1.16 -33.97
C ARG A 234 0.75 1.85 -32.65
N ALA A 235 -0.19 1.32 -31.87
CA ALA A 235 -0.56 1.90 -30.57
C ALA A 235 0.65 1.99 -29.63
N CYS A 236 1.46 0.93 -29.55
CA CYS A 236 2.69 0.89 -28.77
C CYS A 236 3.67 2.01 -29.18
N ILE A 237 4.02 2.10 -30.46
CA ILE A 237 4.95 3.12 -30.96
C ILE A 237 4.39 4.54 -30.78
N GLU A 238 3.09 4.74 -30.99
CA GLU A 238 2.45 6.05 -30.75
C GLU A 238 2.48 6.44 -29.28
N SER A 239 2.36 5.49 -28.33
CA SER A 239 2.47 5.78 -26.90
C SER A 239 3.86 6.30 -26.51
N VAL A 240 4.91 5.83 -27.18
CA VAL A 240 6.27 6.36 -27.02
C VAL A 240 6.40 7.75 -27.67
N ARG A 241 5.80 7.94 -28.86
CA ARG A 241 5.81 9.26 -29.53
C ARG A 241 5.03 10.32 -28.77
N ALA A 242 4.01 9.91 -28.01
CA ALA A 242 3.19 10.77 -27.18
C ALA A 242 3.85 11.15 -25.83
N GLN A 243 5.04 10.63 -25.53
CA GLN A 243 5.75 10.95 -24.30
C GLN A 243 6.00 12.46 -24.19
N GLN A 244 5.61 13.01 -23.05
CA GLN A 244 5.75 14.43 -22.74
C GLN A 244 7.20 14.84 -22.56
N TYR A 245 8.02 13.94 -22.00
CA TYR A 245 9.45 14.14 -21.90
C TYR A 245 10.11 13.96 -23.28
N PRO A 246 10.93 14.90 -23.76
CA PRO A 246 11.42 14.86 -25.15
C PRO A 246 12.70 14.04 -25.36
N HIS A 247 13.47 13.76 -24.30
CA HIS A 247 14.79 13.14 -24.39
C HIS A 247 14.71 11.60 -24.33
N TRP A 248 14.26 11.00 -25.42
CA TRP A 248 14.18 9.55 -25.57
C TRP A 248 14.63 9.07 -26.94
N GLU A 249 14.96 7.79 -27.03
CA GLU A 249 15.07 7.05 -28.29
C GLU A 249 14.37 5.69 -28.16
N LEU A 250 13.78 5.20 -29.25
CA LEU A 250 13.11 3.90 -29.29
C LEU A 250 13.97 2.92 -30.08
N CYS A 251 14.52 1.94 -29.37
CA CYS A 251 15.42 0.92 -29.89
C CYS A 251 14.64 -0.37 -30.12
N ILE A 252 14.35 -0.66 -31.38
CA ILE A 252 13.50 -1.79 -31.80
C ILE A 252 14.37 -2.90 -32.40
N ALA A 253 14.12 -4.14 -32.00
CA ALA A 253 14.65 -5.30 -32.69
C ALA A 253 13.50 -6.17 -33.22
N ASP A 254 13.32 -6.19 -34.54
CA ASP A 254 12.40 -7.13 -35.19
C ASP A 254 13.04 -8.52 -35.25
N ASP A 255 12.44 -9.47 -34.54
CA ASP A 255 12.92 -10.83 -34.34
C ASP A 255 12.55 -11.76 -35.51
N ALA A 256 12.85 -11.31 -36.73
CA ALA A 256 12.50 -11.97 -37.98
C ALA A 256 11.00 -12.24 -38.13
N SER A 257 10.16 -11.20 -37.93
CA SER A 257 8.71 -11.32 -38.11
C SER A 257 8.33 -11.79 -39.52
N PRO A 258 7.54 -12.87 -39.65
CA PRO A 258 7.14 -13.38 -40.97
C PRO A 258 6.07 -12.51 -41.62
N ALA A 259 5.26 -11.78 -40.83
CA ALA A 259 4.19 -10.96 -41.36
C ALA A 259 4.74 -9.66 -42.00
N PRO A 260 4.50 -9.42 -43.31
CA PRO A 260 5.10 -8.27 -44.00
C PRO A 260 4.67 -6.90 -43.45
N HIS A 261 3.54 -6.83 -42.75
CA HIS A 261 3.06 -5.57 -42.19
C HIS A 261 3.93 -5.07 -41.04
N VAL A 262 4.62 -5.95 -40.31
CA VAL A 262 5.49 -5.55 -39.18
C VAL A 262 6.59 -4.65 -39.71
N LYS A 263 7.38 -5.15 -40.67
CA LYS A 263 8.42 -4.37 -41.34
C LYS A 263 7.87 -3.08 -41.97
N ALA A 264 6.73 -3.16 -42.65
CA ALA A 264 6.12 -1.97 -43.25
C ALA A 264 5.74 -0.88 -42.22
N VAL A 265 5.29 -1.27 -41.03
CA VAL A 265 4.99 -0.34 -39.92
C VAL A 265 6.27 0.24 -39.35
N LEU A 266 7.28 -0.59 -39.11
CA LEU A 266 8.56 -0.16 -38.55
C LEU A 266 9.31 0.81 -39.48
N ASP A 267 9.36 0.51 -40.78
CA ASP A 267 9.97 1.40 -41.79
C ASP A 267 9.23 2.75 -41.89
N ASP A 268 7.88 2.75 -41.79
CA ASP A 268 7.05 3.96 -41.76
C ASP A 268 7.37 4.86 -40.55
N TYR A 269 7.53 4.29 -39.36
CA TYR A 269 7.87 5.06 -38.16
C TYR A 269 9.31 5.55 -38.14
N MET A 270 10.26 4.73 -38.57
CA MET A 270 11.67 5.12 -38.69
C MET A 270 11.86 6.29 -39.66
N ALA A 271 11.03 6.38 -40.71
CA ALA A 271 11.03 7.53 -41.63
C ALA A 271 10.38 8.80 -41.05
N ARG A 272 9.50 8.67 -40.05
CA ARG A 272 8.73 9.79 -39.45
C ARG A 272 9.40 10.44 -38.25
N ASP A 273 10.21 9.70 -37.51
CA ASP A 273 10.86 10.18 -36.29
C ASP A 273 12.26 9.58 -36.18
N SER A 274 13.29 10.45 -36.23
CA SER A 274 14.70 10.03 -36.20
C SER A 274 15.14 9.41 -34.87
N ARG A 275 14.32 9.53 -33.82
CA ARG A 275 14.58 8.90 -32.52
C ARG A 275 14.22 7.41 -32.53
N ILE A 276 13.52 6.92 -33.56
CA ILE A 276 13.13 5.52 -33.69
C ILE A 276 14.17 4.78 -34.53
N ARG A 277 14.78 3.74 -33.97
CA ARG A 277 15.87 2.97 -34.57
C ARG A 277 15.50 1.49 -34.57
N VAL A 278 15.64 0.84 -35.73
CA VAL A 278 15.20 -0.55 -35.93
C VAL A 278 16.35 -1.41 -36.40
N ALA A 279 16.59 -2.53 -35.72
CA ALA A 279 17.42 -3.63 -36.18
C ALA A 279 16.53 -4.79 -36.66
N TYR A 280 16.79 -5.28 -37.87
CA TYR A 280 16.10 -6.45 -38.43
C TYR A 280 16.99 -7.68 -38.26
N ARG A 281 16.58 -8.62 -37.39
CA ARG A 281 17.34 -9.84 -37.16
C ARG A 281 17.18 -10.81 -38.34
N PRO A 282 18.24 -11.55 -38.72
CA PRO A 282 18.18 -12.49 -39.84
C PRO A 282 17.42 -13.79 -39.49
N GLU A 283 17.29 -14.10 -38.21
CA GLU A 283 16.63 -15.30 -37.69
C GLU A 283 15.91 -14.99 -36.37
N ASN A 284 14.87 -15.76 -36.07
CA ASN A 284 14.14 -15.65 -34.80
C ASN A 284 14.98 -16.28 -33.69
N GLY A 285 15.39 -15.48 -32.70
CA GLY A 285 16.12 -15.95 -31.52
C GLY A 285 15.38 -15.71 -30.21
N HIS A 286 14.08 -15.46 -30.27
CA HIS A 286 13.20 -15.15 -29.16
C HIS A 286 13.56 -13.85 -28.40
N ILE A 287 12.75 -13.57 -27.38
CA ILE A 287 12.70 -12.28 -26.69
C ILE A 287 14.04 -11.86 -26.07
N SER A 288 14.83 -12.77 -25.48
CA SER A 288 16.11 -12.42 -24.84
C SER A 288 17.14 -11.93 -25.87
N ALA A 289 17.28 -12.64 -27.00
CA ALA A 289 18.23 -12.26 -28.05
C ALA A 289 17.77 -11.00 -28.80
N ALA A 290 16.46 -10.86 -29.03
CA ALA A 290 15.89 -9.65 -29.60
C ALA A 290 16.10 -8.44 -28.68
N SER A 291 15.87 -8.59 -27.38
CA SER A 291 16.09 -7.53 -26.38
C SER A 291 17.56 -7.12 -26.32
N ASN A 292 18.50 -8.06 -26.38
CA ASN A 292 19.93 -7.74 -26.48
C ASN A 292 20.28 -6.99 -27.77
N THR A 293 19.69 -7.37 -28.90
CA THR A 293 19.89 -6.66 -30.18
C THR A 293 19.38 -5.21 -30.10
N ALA A 294 18.22 -5.00 -29.46
CA ALA A 294 17.69 -3.66 -29.21
C ALA A 294 18.56 -2.88 -28.20
N LEU A 295 19.06 -3.54 -27.16
CA LEU A 295 19.98 -2.94 -26.19
C LEU A 295 21.30 -2.49 -26.82
N GLU A 296 21.81 -3.17 -27.85
CA GLU A 296 22.99 -2.74 -28.62
C GLU A 296 22.78 -1.42 -29.37
N LEU A 297 21.53 -1.10 -29.73
CA LEU A 297 21.21 0.20 -30.33
C LEU A 297 21.24 1.33 -29.29
N ALA A 298 20.99 1.03 -28.02
CA ALA A 298 20.77 2.02 -26.98
C ALA A 298 22.02 2.84 -26.62
N THR A 299 21.82 4.15 -26.53
CA THR A 299 22.83 5.19 -26.23
C THR A 299 22.48 6.03 -25.01
N GLY A 300 21.25 5.90 -24.49
CA GLY A 300 20.76 6.58 -23.31
C GLY A 300 21.50 6.19 -22.04
N GLU A 301 21.36 7.05 -21.04
CA GLU A 301 21.89 6.82 -19.69
C GLU A 301 21.07 5.75 -18.95
N PHE A 302 19.77 5.69 -19.24
CA PHE A 302 18.85 4.70 -18.71
C PHE A 302 18.18 3.93 -19.84
N ILE A 303 17.90 2.66 -19.57
CA ILE A 303 17.15 1.74 -20.41
C ILE A 303 15.78 1.53 -19.77
N ALA A 304 14.71 1.72 -20.55
CA ALA A 304 13.35 1.36 -20.17
C ALA A 304 12.88 0.17 -21.02
N LEU A 305 12.15 -0.76 -20.41
CA LEU A 305 11.58 -1.91 -21.12
C LEU A 305 10.16 -1.62 -21.59
N LEU A 306 9.79 -2.14 -22.77
CA LEU A 306 8.45 -2.04 -23.33
C LEU A 306 8.15 -3.25 -24.23
N ASP A 307 7.03 -3.91 -23.96
CA ASP A 307 6.53 -4.97 -24.84
C ASP A 307 5.82 -4.37 -26.07
N HIS A 308 6.00 -5.01 -27.22
CA HIS A 308 5.60 -4.48 -28.53
C HIS A 308 4.10 -4.29 -28.76
N ASP A 309 3.26 -4.80 -27.86
CA ASP A 309 1.81 -4.72 -27.89
C ASP A 309 1.22 -3.90 -26.73
N ASP A 310 2.05 -3.37 -25.82
CA ASP A 310 1.62 -2.59 -24.67
C ASP A 310 1.78 -1.08 -24.89
N GLU A 311 1.31 -0.27 -23.95
CA GLU A 311 1.37 1.19 -24.02
C GLU A 311 2.03 1.80 -22.78
N LEU A 312 2.83 2.85 -22.99
CA LEU A 312 3.31 3.69 -21.91
C LEU A 312 2.33 4.82 -21.61
N HIS A 313 2.19 5.16 -20.34
CA HIS A 313 1.50 6.37 -19.95
C HIS A 313 2.25 7.61 -20.50
N PRO A 314 1.59 8.66 -21.01
CA PRO A 314 2.25 9.82 -21.63
C PRO A 314 3.23 10.59 -20.74
N SER A 315 3.12 10.46 -19.41
CA SER A 315 4.07 11.03 -18.45
C SER A 315 5.14 10.05 -17.96
N ALA A 316 5.20 8.82 -18.47
CA ALA A 316 6.09 7.76 -17.97
C ALA A 316 7.56 8.19 -17.97
N LEU A 317 8.07 8.68 -19.11
CA LEU A 317 9.47 9.08 -19.21
C LEU A 317 9.78 10.37 -18.44
N LEU A 318 8.79 11.26 -18.25
CA LEU A 318 8.95 12.44 -17.40
C LEU A 318 9.10 12.03 -15.94
N ALA A 319 8.24 11.13 -15.47
CA ALA A 319 8.29 10.63 -14.09
C ALA A 319 9.63 9.91 -13.80
N VAL A 320 10.18 9.18 -14.78
CA VAL A 320 11.52 8.60 -14.68
C VAL A 320 12.60 9.69 -14.57
N ALA A 321 12.56 10.72 -15.42
CA ALA A 321 13.52 11.81 -15.37
C ALA A 321 13.46 12.58 -14.03
N GLU A 322 12.26 12.82 -13.50
CA GLU A 322 12.05 13.44 -12.19
C GLU A 322 12.58 12.56 -11.06
N ALA A 323 12.31 11.25 -11.10
CA ALA A 323 12.82 10.29 -10.13
C ALA A 323 14.35 10.29 -10.09
N VAL A 324 15.02 10.31 -11.25
CA VAL A 324 16.49 10.42 -11.33
C VAL A 324 17.01 11.73 -10.75
N ASN A 325 16.30 12.84 -10.94
CA ASN A 325 16.67 14.14 -10.36
C ASN A 325 16.48 14.17 -8.84
N ALA A 326 15.40 13.56 -8.35
CA ALA A 326 15.07 13.49 -6.93
C ALA A 326 15.99 12.51 -6.19
N HIS A 327 16.35 11.40 -6.84
CA HIS A 327 17.16 10.32 -6.29
C HIS A 327 18.30 9.92 -7.25
N PRO A 328 19.39 10.71 -7.32
CA PRO A 328 20.51 10.43 -8.23
C PRO A 328 21.23 9.10 -7.98
N SER A 329 21.02 8.45 -6.82
CA SER A 329 21.57 7.12 -6.51
C SER A 329 20.80 5.98 -7.16
N TRP A 330 19.58 6.21 -7.66
CA TRP A 330 18.76 5.16 -8.25
C TRP A 330 19.35 4.67 -9.57
N ARG A 331 19.69 3.37 -9.59
CA ARG A 331 20.26 2.68 -10.77
C ARG A 331 19.29 1.66 -11.35
N MET A 332 18.23 1.33 -10.63
CA MET A 332 17.11 0.49 -11.06
C MET A 332 15.82 1.10 -10.52
N MET A 333 14.79 1.20 -11.36
CA MET A 333 13.48 1.72 -10.97
C MET A 333 12.37 0.85 -11.56
N PHE A 334 11.20 0.87 -10.93
CA PHE A 334 9.98 0.25 -11.44
C PHE A 334 8.77 1.12 -11.09
N SER A 335 7.66 0.91 -11.78
CA SER A 335 6.42 1.65 -11.56
C SER A 335 5.23 0.75 -11.22
N ASP A 336 4.14 1.38 -10.80
CA ASP A 336 2.83 0.75 -10.84
C ASP A 336 2.40 0.51 -12.30
N GLU A 337 1.46 -0.41 -12.47
CA GLU A 337 0.90 -0.76 -13.78
C GLU A 337 -0.57 -1.13 -13.66
N ASP A 338 -1.27 -1.12 -14.78
CA ASP A 338 -2.62 -1.66 -14.88
C ASP A 338 -2.80 -2.45 -16.16
N LYS A 339 -4.01 -2.96 -16.39
CA LYS A 339 -4.38 -3.63 -17.62
C LYS A 339 -5.23 -2.73 -18.50
N VAL A 340 -5.04 -2.85 -19.81
CA VAL A 340 -5.87 -2.19 -20.82
C VAL A 340 -6.53 -3.21 -21.75
N ASP A 341 -7.84 -3.11 -21.92
CA ASP A 341 -8.59 -3.99 -22.84
C ASP A 341 -8.50 -3.51 -24.30
N THR A 342 -9.05 -4.30 -25.22
CA THR A 342 -9.07 -3.98 -26.66
C THR A 342 -9.88 -2.74 -27.04
N ARG A 343 -10.60 -2.14 -26.08
CA ARG A 343 -11.38 -0.90 -26.26
C ARG A 343 -10.70 0.29 -25.58
N GLY A 344 -9.48 0.12 -25.07
CA GLY A 344 -8.74 1.16 -24.35
C GLY A 344 -9.25 1.40 -22.92
N ARG A 345 -10.07 0.50 -22.35
CA ARG A 345 -10.52 0.64 -20.96
C ARG A 345 -9.48 0.05 -20.03
N ARG A 346 -9.04 0.86 -19.07
CA ARG A 346 -8.06 0.50 -18.05
C ARG A 346 -8.74 -0.10 -16.81
N TYR A 347 -8.13 -1.15 -16.22
CA TYR A 347 -8.67 -1.90 -15.07
C TYR A 347 -7.57 -2.67 -14.32
N GLU A 348 -7.90 -3.20 -13.12
CA GLU A 348 -6.97 -3.96 -12.25
C GLU A 348 -5.60 -3.28 -12.03
N PRO A 349 -5.55 -2.08 -11.42
CA PRO A 349 -4.28 -1.44 -11.10
C PRO A 349 -3.54 -2.25 -10.02
N TYR A 350 -2.28 -2.55 -10.29
CA TYR A 350 -1.37 -3.07 -9.29
C TYR A 350 -0.57 -1.93 -8.66
N PHE A 351 -1.08 -1.43 -7.53
CA PHE A 351 -0.40 -0.48 -6.66
C PHE A 351 0.58 -1.23 -5.75
N LYS A 352 1.84 -1.22 -6.16
CA LYS A 352 2.93 -2.00 -5.59
C LYS A 352 3.45 -1.35 -4.30
N PRO A 353 4.01 -2.14 -3.37
CA PRO A 353 4.89 -1.59 -2.34
C PRO A 353 6.19 -1.09 -2.97
N ASP A 354 7.00 -0.38 -2.17
CA ASP A 354 8.41 -0.19 -2.51
C ASP A 354 9.16 -1.53 -2.57
N PHE A 355 10.42 -1.51 -3.00
CA PHE A 355 11.20 -2.72 -3.24
C PHE A 355 11.15 -3.67 -2.03
N ASN A 356 10.47 -4.80 -2.22
CA ASN A 356 10.21 -5.82 -1.22
C ASN A 356 10.81 -7.12 -1.75
N TYR A 357 12.02 -7.45 -1.29
CA TYR A 357 12.81 -8.52 -1.89
C TYR A 357 12.13 -9.88 -1.71
N ASP A 358 11.55 -10.14 -0.54
CA ASP A 358 10.87 -11.42 -0.28
C ASP A 358 9.61 -11.58 -1.14
N LEU A 359 8.83 -10.50 -1.33
CA LEU A 359 7.71 -10.52 -2.27
C LEU A 359 8.20 -10.72 -3.71
N PHE A 360 9.30 -10.06 -4.08
CA PHE A 360 9.89 -10.13 -5.41
C PHE A 360 10.48 -11.51 -5.75
N LEU A 361 10.87 -12.32 -4.76
CA LEU A 361 11.22 -13.73 -4.96
C LEU A 361 9.98 -14.60 -5.17
N GLY A 362 8.85 -14.22 -4.56
CA GLY A 362 7.59 -14.94 -4.68
C GLY A 362 6.79 -14.59 -5.94
N GLN A 363 6.97 -13.39 -6.49
CA GLN A 363 6.31 -12.94 -7.71
C GLN A 363 7.10 -11.83 -8.42
N ASN A 364 7.00 -11.74 -9.75
CA ASN A 364 7.68 -10.68 -10.49
C ASN A 364 6.97 -9.33 -10.30
N CYS A 365 7.44 -8.54 -9.35
CA CYS A 365 6.99 -7.15 -9.12
C CYS A 365 7.68 -6.12 -10.02
N ILE A 366 8.69 -6.52 -10.80
CA ILE A 366 9.53 -5.63 -11.62
C ILE A 366 9.62 -6.22 -13.03
N SER A 367 8.48 -6.24 -13.72
CA SER A 367 8.33 -6.81 -15.05
C SER A 367 8.44 -5.75 -16.14
N HIS A 368 7.30 -5.19 -16.51
CA HIS A 368 7.09 -4.53 -17.79
C HIS A 368 7.86 -3.22 -17.94
N LEU A 369 7.55 -2.21 -17.11
CA LEU A 369 8.31 -0.96 -17.09
C LEU A 369 9.44 -1.01 -16.06
N GLY A 370 10.40 -1.91 -16.29
CA GLY A 370 11.69 -1.86 -15.61
C GLY A 370 12.58 -0.77 -16.22
N ILE A 371 13.15 0.09 -15.38
CA ILE A 371 14.15 1.08 -15.79
C ILE A 371 15.49 0.75 -15.13
N TYR A 372 16.56 0.76 -15.92
CA TYR A 372 17.88 0.37 -15.47
C TYR A 372 18.92 1.34 -15.99
N SER A 373 19.91 1.71 -15.17
CA SER A 373 21.07 2.42 -15.70
C SER A 373 21.75 1.56 -16.77
N THR A 374 22.07 2.16 -17.91
CA THR A 374 22.71 1.45 -19.03
C THR A 374 24.03 0.81 -18.62
N GLN A 375 24.76 1.46 -17.71
CA GLN A 375 25.98 0.90 -17.13
C GLN A 375 25.72 -0.42 -16.38
N LEU A 376 24.68 -0.48 -15.54
CA LEU A 376 24.33 -1.70 -14.80
C LEU A 376 24.01 -2.86 -15.75
N LEU A 377 23.21 -2.62 -16.80
CA LEU A 377 22.88 -3.66 -17.77
C LEU A 377 24.12 -4.18 -18.51
N ARG A 378 25.07 -3.30 -18.83
CA ARG A 378 26.36 -3.68 -19.42
C ARG A 378 27.23 -4.49 -18.45
N GLU A 379 27.24 -4.13 -17.16
CA GLU A 379 27.99 -4.85 -16.10
C GLU A 379 27.49 -6.30 -15.92
N ILE A 380 26.18 -6.53 -16.06
CA ILE A 380 25.57 -7.87 -15.92
C ILE A 380 25.44 -8.63 -17.24
N GLY A 381 25.83 -8.03 -18.37
CA GLY A 381 25.82 -8.66 -19.69
C GLY A 381 24.45 -8.72 -20.39
N GLY A 382 23.50 -7.85 -20.03
CA GLY A 382 22.18 -7.78 -20.67
C GLY A 382 21.25 -8.95 -20.31
N PHE A 383 20.38 -9.34 -21.24
CA PHE A 383 19.39 -10.39 -21.07
C PHE A 383 20.03 -11.78 -21.23
N GLN A 384 19.74 -12.69 -20.30
CA GLN A 384 20.25 -14.05 -20.35
C GLN A 384 19.40 -14.91 -21.28
N LEU A 385 20.04 -15.57 -22.25
CA LEU A 385 19.38 -16.53 -23.12
C LEU A 385 18.90 -17.76 -22.33
N GLY A 386 17.75 -18.33 -22.71
CA GLY A 386 17.16 -19.50 -22.04
C GLY A 386 16.18 -19.14 -20.91
N MET A 387 15.96 -17.84 -20.67
CA MET A 387 15.02 -17.30 -19.69
C MET A 387 13.72 -16.82 -20.34
N GLU A 388 13.44 -17.21 -21.59
CA GLU A 388 12.28 -16.74 -22.34
C GLU A 388 10.97 -17.06 -21.61
N GLY A 389 10.19 -16.01 -21.31
CA GLY A 389 8.98 -16.07 -20.48
C GLY A 389 9.15 -15.48 -19.07
N SER A 390 10.38 -15.23 -18.62
CA SER A 390 10.71 -14.50 -17.38
C SER A 390 12.08 -13.81 -17.47
N GLN A 391 12.46 -13.38 -18.69
CA GLN A 391 13.74 -12.75 -18.98
C GLN A 391 13.91 -11.41 -18.25
N ASP A 392 12.82 -10.71 -18.01
CA ASP A 392 12.70 -9.50 -17.20
C ASP A 392 12.95 -9.78 -15.72
N TRP A 393 12.35 -10.84 -15.17
CA TRP A 393 12.55 -11.25 -13.78
C TRP A 393 14.01 -11.66 -13.53
N ASP A 394 14.60 -12.45 -14.43
CA ASP A 394 16.02 -12.82 -14.36
C ASP A 394 16.93 -11.58 -14.44
N LEU A 395 16.66 -10.66 -15.37
CA LEU A 395 17.42 -9.41 -15.50
C LEU A 395 17.36 -8.60 -14.21
N ALA A 396 16.16 -8.37 -13.68
CA ALA A 396 15.92 -7.64 -12.45
C ALA A 396 16.62 -8.30 -11.25
N LEU A 397 16.55 -9.62 -11.10
CA LEU A 397 17.25 -10.36 -10.05
C LEU A 397 18.77 -10.20 -10.15
N ARG A 398 19.35 -10.27 -11.36
CA ARG A 398 20.78 -10.04 -11.57
C ARG A 398 21.20 -8.59 -11.32
N CYS A 399 20.31 -7.62 -11.58
CA CYS A 399 20.51 -6.22 -11.20
C CYS A 399 20.56 -6.07 -9.67
N VAL A 400 19.57 -6.64 -8.95
CA VAL A 400 19.49 -6.61 -7.48
C VAL A 400 20.76 -7.18 -6.83
N GLU A 401 21.40 -8.19 -7.42
CA GLU A 401 22.68 -8.75 -6.94
C GLU A 401 23.84 -7.74 -6.92
N ARG A 402 23.72 -6.62 -7.66
CA ARG A 402 24.77 -5.58 -7.80
C ARG A 402 24.42 -4.27 -7.12
N LEU A 403 23.23 -4.15 -6.56
CA LEU A 403 22.70 -2.91 -6.01
C LEU A 403 22.53 -3.00 -4.51
N ARG A 404 22.73 -1.87 -3.84
CA ARG A 404 22.19 -1.66 -2.51
C ARG A 404 20.71 -1.32 -2.61
N ARG A 405 19.98 -1.49 -1.50
CA ARG A 405 18.53 -1.24 -1.47
C ARG A 405 18.18 0.21 -1.80
N ASP A 406 18.99 1.17 -1.36
CA ASP A 406 18.84 2.61 -1.62
C ASP A 406 19.11 3.02 -3.09
N GLU A 407 19.56 2.08 -3.93
CA GLU A 407 19.77 2.27 -5.37
C GLU A 407 18.60 1.72 -6.21
N ILE A 408 17.57 1.17 -5.58
CA ILE A 408 16.37 0.62 -6.21
C ILE A 408 15.16 1.48 -5.86
N GLY A 409 14.57 2.13 -6.85
CA GLY A 409 13.46 3.06 -6.70
C GLY A 409 12.11 2.50 -7.14
N HIS A 410 11.05 2.92 -6.46
CA HIS A 410 9.68 2.71 -6.88
C HIS A 410 9.06 4.06 -7.25
N ILE A 411 8.44 4.16 -8.43
CA ILE A 411 7.66 5.31 -8.86
C ILE A 411 6.18 4.93 -8.71
N PRO A 412 5.48 5.35 -7.65
CA PRO A 412 4.12 4.90 -7.32
C PRO A 412 3.05 5.58 -8.19
N GLN A 413 3.22 5.46 -9.51
CA GLN A 413 2.34 5.97 -10.55
C GLN A 413 2.11 4.85 -11.56
N VAL A 414 0.90 4.76 -12.10
CA VAL A 414 0.58 3.79 -13.15
C VAL A 414 1.15 4.30 -14.47
N LEU A 415 2.35 3.82 -14.81
CA LEU A 415 3.10 4.30 -15.97
C LEU A 415 3.13 3.32 -17.14
N TYR A 416 2.58 2.12 -16.95
CA TYR A 416 2.51 1.06 -17.94
C TYR A 416 1.10 0.47 -18.03
N HIS A 417 0.64 0.25 -19.25
CA HIS A 417 -0.68 -0.32 -19.55
C HIS A 417 -0.51 -1.66 -20.27
N TRP A 418 -0.65 -2.73 -19.50
CA TRP A 418 -0.49 -4.10 -19.98
C TRP A 418 -1.70 -4.57 -20.77
N ARG A 419 -1.53 -4.87 -22.06
CA ARG A 419 -2.64 -5.18 -22.93
C ARG A 419 -3.19 -6.58 -22.69
N ALA A 420 -4.48 -6.62 -22.38
CA ALA A 420 -5.26 -7.83 -22.21
C ALA A 420 -5.88 -8.30 -23.53
N ILE A 421 -5.06 -8.98 -24.35
CA ILE A 421 -5.48 -9.60 -25.63
C ILE A 421 -5.36 -11.14 -25.62
N PRO A 422 -6.14 -11.87 -26.44
CA PRO A 422 -6.03 -13.32 -26.54
C PRO A 422 -4.59 -13.78 -26.84
N GLY A 423 -4.05 -14.66 -25.99
CA GLY A 423 -2.65 -15.12 -26.06
C GLY A 423 -1.66 -14.31 -25.21
N SER A 424 -2.08 -13.20 -24.60
CA SER A 424 -1.31 -12.46 -23.58
C SER A 424 -1.45 -13.14 -22.21
N THR A 425 -0.38 -13.09 -21.41
CA THR A 425 -0.39 -13.49 -20.00
C THR A 425 -1.32 -12.59 -19.14
N ALA A 426 -1.68 -11.40 -19.63
CA ALA A 426 -2.60 -10.47 -18.97
C ALA A 426 -4.02 -11.01 -18.73
N LEU A 427 -4.51 -11.87 -19.64
CA LEU A 427 -5.86 -12.44 -19.58
C LEU A 427 -5.96 -13.72 -18.75
N SER A 428 -4.85 -14.45 -18.56
CA SER A 428 -4.82 -15.70 -17.78
C SER A 428 -3.39 -16.22 -17.61
N GLY A 429 -2.89 -16.31 -16.36
CA GLY A 429 -1.64 -17.01 -16.05
C GLY A 429 -1.67 -18.50 -16.40
N ASP A 430 -2.87 -19.11 -16.42
CA ASP A 430 -3.08 -20.53 -16.68
C ASP A 430 -2.73 -20.99 -18.10
N GLN A 431 -2.49 -20.08 -19.05
CA GLN A 431 -2.31 -20.44 -20.47
C GLN A 431 -0.86 -20.73 -20.90
N LYS A 432 0.16 -20.56 -20.04
CA LYS A 432 1.57 -20.70 -20.46
C LYS A 432 2.47 -21.32 -19.39
N SER A 433 2.48 -22.66 -19.31
CA SER A 433 3.38 -23.40 -18.42
C SER A 433 4.85 -22.99 -18.56
N TYR A 434 5.29 -22.62 -19.76
CA TYR A 434 6.68 -22.22 -20.03
C TYR A 434 7.10 -20.97 -19.25
N ALA A 435 6.20 -20.00 -19.02
CA ALA A 435 6.52 -18.78 -18.27
C ALA A 435 6.71 -19.09 -16.79
N HIS A 436 5.90 -20.00 -16.23
CA HIS A 436 6.10 -20.49 -14.85
C HIS A 436 7.39 -21.29 -14.71
N ASP A 437 7.78 -22.07 -15.72
CA ASP A 437 9.06 -22.78 -15.72
C ASP A 437 10.24 -21.80 -15.81
N ALA A 438 10.11 -20.75 -16.61
CA ALA A 438 11.11 -19.70 -16.74
C ALA A 438 11.28 -18.90 -15.43
N GLY A 439 10.18 -18.53 -14.77
CA GLY A 439 10.21 -17.85 -13.47
C GLY A 439 10.88 -18.69 -12.39
N TYR A 440 10.56 -20.00 -12.36
CA TYR A 440 11.18 -20.94 -11.43
C TYR A 440 12.69 -21.02 -11.67
N LYS A 441 13.13 -21.08 -12.93
CA LYS A 441 14.55 -21.06 -13.30
C LYS A 441 15.23 -19.75 -12.88
N ALA A 442 14.61 -18.59 -13.13
CA ALA A 442 15.16 -17.28 -12.79
C ALA A 442 15.41 -17.15 -11.28
N VAL A 443 14.39 -17.43 -10.45
CA VAL A 443 14.49 -17.36 -8.98
C VAL A 443 15.48 -18.39 -8.45
N THR A 444 15.47 -19.62 -8.97
CA THR A 444 16.41 -20.67 -8.57
C THR A 444 17.86 -20.32 -8.90
N ALA A 445 18.10 -19.75 -10.09
CA ALA A 445 19.43 -19.32 -10.52
C ALA A 445 19.95 -18.18 -9.65
N HIS A 446 19.10 -17.21 -9.31
CA HIS A 446 19.42 -16.14 -8.36
C HIS A 446 19.78 -16.68 -6.98
N LEU A 447 18.92 -17.50 -6.36
CA LEU A 447 19.17 -18.04 -5.03
C LEU A 447 20.41 -18.94 -4.98
N SER A 448 20.71 -19.66 -6.05
CA SER A 448 21.95 -20.44 -6.14
C SER A 448 23.22 -19.57 -6.05
N ARG A 449 23.15 -18.30 -6.48
CA ARG A 449 24.26 -17.34 -6.39
C ARG A 449 24.33 -16.65 -5.03
N VAL A 450 23.20 -16.23 -4.46
CA VAL A 450 23.17 -15.35 -3.26
C VAL A 450 22.76 -16.01 -1.95
N ARG A 451 22.06 -17.15 -2.00
CA ARG A 451 21.54 -17.88 -0.83
C ARG A 451 21.63 -19.40 -1.04
N PRO A 452 22.85 -19.96 -1.16
CA PRO A 452 23.03 -21.40 -1.38
C PRO A 452 22.29 -22.24 -0.33
N GLY A 453 21.58 -23.28 -0.80
CA GLY A 453 20.78 -24.17 0.06
C GLY A 453 19.31 -23.75 0.22
N ALA A 454 18.92 -22.55 -0.22
CA ALA A 454 17.50 -22.20 -0.34
C ALA A 454 16.84 -23.01 -1.46
N THR A 455 15.58 -23.40 -1.25
CA THR A 455 14.78 -24.16 -2.22
C THR A 455 13.56 -23.36 -2.65
N VAL A 456 13.27 -23.36 -3.95
CA VAL A 456 12.08 -22.75 -4.53
C VAL A 456 10.98 -23.80 -4.65
N LEU A 457 9.80 -23.48 -4.13
CA LEU A 457 8.61 -24.35 -4.14
C LEU A 457 7.43 -23.60 -4.80
N PRO A 458 6.55 -24.28 -5.54
CA PRO A 458 5.34 -23.65 -6.05
C PRO A 458 4.35 -23.33 -4.91
N VAL A 459 3.55 -22.28 -5.10
CA VAL A 459 2.45 -21.95 -4.18
C VAL A 459 1.13 -22.56 -4.69
N ALA A 460 0.44 -23.30 -3.82
CA ALA A 460 -0.81 -23.94 -4.18
C ALA A 460 -1.89 -22.91 -4.55
N GLY A 461 -2.56 -23.11 -5.69
CA GLY A 461 -3.60 -22.21 -6.18
C GLY A 461 -3.10 -20.90 -6.77
N LEU A 462 -1.78 -20.72 -6.92
CA LEU A 462 -1.17 -19.51 -7.48
C LEU A 462 0.01 -19.87 -8.43
N PRO A 463 -0.27 -20.39 -9.64
CA PRO A 463 0.76 -20.73 -10.62
C PRO A 463 1.63 -19.54 -11.01
N GLY A 464 2.94 -19.76 -11.18
CA GLY A 464 3.90 -18.69 -11.48
C GLY A 464 4.42 -17.94 -10.25
N ASN A 465 3.93 -18.28 -9.06
CA ASN A 465 4.37 -17.72 -7.79
C ASN A 465 5.05 -18.79 -6.91
N TYR A 466 5.99 -18.34 -6.08
CA TYR A 466 6.90 -19.25 -5.37
C TYR A 466 7.00 -18.97 -3.87
N ARG A 467 7.21 -20.05 -3.11
CA ARG A 467 7.71 -20.03 -1.73
C ARG A 467 9.20 -20.31 -1.77
N VAL A 468 10.00 -19.42 -1.18
CA VAL A 468 11.40 -19.70 -0.89
C VAL A 468 11.53 -20.27 0.52
N ARG A 469 12.04 -21.49 0.63
CA ARG A 469 12.34 -22.13 1.91
C ARG A 469 13.85 -22.09 2.14
N TYR A 470 14.25 -21.46 3.24
CA TYR A 470 15.65 -21.36 3.66
C TYR A 470 16.05 -22.55 4.55
N PRO A 471 17.32 -22.97 4.53
CA PRO A 471 17.78 -24.03 5.41
C PRO A 471 17.86 -23.53 6.87
N VAL A 472 17.41 -24.36 7.80
CA VAL A 472 17.67 -24.15 9.23
C VAL A 472 19.07 -24.69 9.55
N PRO A 473 19.91 -23.97 10.32
CA PRO A 473 21.21 -24.47 10.75
C PRO A 473 21.13 -25.80 11.50
N SER A 474 22.20 -26.60 11.41
CA SER A 474 22.40 -27.79 12.23
C SER A 474 23.67 -27.60 13.07
N PRO A 475 23.60 -27.65 14.42
CA PRO A 475 22.40 -27.89 15.23
C PRO A 475 21.34 -26.80 15.11
N GLU A 476 20.07 -27.16 15.32
CA GLU A 476 18.93 -26.23 15.37
C GLU A 476 19.17 -25.16 16.44
N PRO A 477 18.98 -23.85 16.15
CA PRO A 477 19.09 -22.83 17.17
C PRO A 477 18.03 -22.97 18.27
N ARG A 478 18.39 -22.68 19.52
CA ARG A 478 17.43 -22.77 20.62
C ARG A 478 16.44 -21.60 20.54
N VAL A 479 15.15 -21.91 20.65
CA VAL A 479 14.05 -20.92 20.70
C VAL A 479 13.43 -20.89 22.09
N SER A 480 13.28 -19.70 22.68
CA SER A 480 12.49 -19.50 23.91
C SER A 480 11.19 -18.79 23.58
N LEU A 481 10.07 -19.50 23.67
CA LEU A 481 8.72 -18.97 23.49
C LEU A 481 8.22 -18.38 24.81
N ILE A 482 8.24 -17.06 24.92
CA ILE A 482 7.81 -16.30 26.10
C ILE A 482 6.29 -16.15 26.06
N VAL A 483 5.61 -16.62 27.11
CA VAL A 483 4.15 -16.61 27.24
C VAL A 483 3.73 -15.87 28.52
N PRO A 484 3.52 -14.54 28.47
CA PRO A 484 2.93 -13.78 29.57
C PRO A 484 1.51 -14.23 29.86
N THR A 485 1.16 -14.46 31.13
CA THR A 485 -0.19 -14.89 31.49
C THR A 485 -0.60 -14.40 32.87
N ARG A 486 -1.92 -14.30 33.06
CA ARG A 486 -2.56 -14.16 34.37
C ARG A 486 -3.93 -14.84 34.32
N ASP A 487 -4.06 -15.91 35.08
CA ASP A 487 -5.27 -16.72 35.24
C ASP A 487 -5.80 -17.26 33.89
N ARG A 488 -7.09 -17.61 33.81
CA ARG A 488 -7.75 -18.08 32.57
C ARG A 488 -7.09 -19.33 31.99
N LEU A 489 -6.97 -20.36 32.84
CA LEU A 489 -6.35 -21.64 32.51
C LEU A 489 -6.75 -22.21 31.14
N GLY A 490 -8.01 -22.08 30.72
CA GLY A 490 -8.48 -22.60 29.43
C GLY A 490 -7.67 -22.11 28.22
N LEU A 491 -7.32 -20.80 28.19
CA LEU A 491 -6.52 -20.22 27.11
C LEU A 491 -5.06 -20.67 27.21
N LEU A 492 -4.45 -20.50 28.39
CA LEU A 492 -3.06 -20.86 28.62
C LEU A 492 -2.80 -22.34 28.32
N LYS A 493 -3.66 -23.23 28.81
CA LYS A 493 -3.54 -24.67 28.62
C LYS A 493 -3.63 -25.03 27.14
N MET A 494 -4.59 -24.46 26.40
CA MET A 494 -4.69 -24.63 24.94
C MET A 494 -3.39 -24.19 24.26
N CYS A 495 -2.87 -23.02 24.61
CA CYS A 495 -1.64 -22.51 24.04
C CYS A 495 -0.46 -23.46 24.26
N VAL A 496 -0.15 -23.75 25.52
CA VAL A 496 1.00 -24.58 25.89
C VAL A 496 0.86 -26.00 25.34
N GLU A 497 -0.30 -26.64 25.50
CA GLU A 497 -0.50 -28.02 25.03
C GLU A 497 -0.47 -28.11 23.49
N SER A 498 -1.04 -27.14 22.78
CA SER A 498 -0.97 -27.12 21.31
C SER A 498 0.46 -26.99 20.81
N ILE A 499 1.28 -26.12 21.44
CA ILE A 499 2.70 -25.95 21.09
C ILE A 499 3.47 -27.24 21.38
N LEU A 500 3.33 -27.82 22.58
CA LEU A 500 4.07 -29.01 22.98
C LEU A 500 3.73 -30.25 22.13
N ALA A 501 2.46 -30.39 21.72
CA ALA A 501 1.95 -31.57 21.04
C ALA A 501 2.07 -31.50 19.51
N LYS A 502 1.93 -30.32 18.91
CA LYS A 502 1.84 -30.18 17.44
C LYS A 502 3.15 -29.73 16.80
N THR A 503 4.03 -29.01 17.50
CA THR A 503 5.27 -28.45 16.91
C THR A 503 6.31 -29.53 16.62
N ASP A 504 6.86 -29.57 15.40
CA ASP A 504 7.87 -30.55 14.99
C ASP A 504 9.32 -30.09 15.22
N TYR A 505 9.56 -28.78 15.30
CA TYR A 505 10.83 -28.18 15.70
C TYR A 505 11.25 -28.66 17.09
N ARG A 506 12.52 -29.05 17.28
CA ARG A 506 12.91 -29.81 18.49
C ARG A 506 13.58 -28.95 19.54
N ASN A 507 14.38 -27.97 19.15
CA ASN A 507 15.17 -27.19 20.09
C ASN A 507 14.42 -25.95 20.62
N PHE A 508 13.36 -26.15 21.41
CA PHE A 508 12.61 -25.04 22.01
C PHE A 508 12.29 -25.23 23.49
N GLU A 509 12.08 -24.11 24.18
CA GLU A 509 11.45 -24.03 25.51
C GLU A 509 10.21 -23.11 25.46
N ILE A 510 9.29 -23.32 26.40
CA ILE A 510 8.17 -22.42 26.69
C ILE A 510 8.44 -21.79 28.05
N LEU A 511 8.59 -20.48 28.07
CA LEU A 511 8.83 -19.67 29.26
C LEU A 511 7.53 -18.94 29.63
N ILE A 512 6.74 -19.56 30.51
CA ILE A 512 5.50 -18.98 31.02
C ILE A 512 5.86 -17.91 32.05
N VAL A 513 5.34 -16.70 31.88
CA VAL A 513 5.59 -15.58 32.80
C VAL A 513 4.30 -15.25 33.55
N ASP A 514 4.25 -15.67 34.80
CA ASP A 514 3.09 -15.49 35.68
C ASP A 514 3.03 -14.07 36.24
N ASN A 515 2.09 -13.26 35.76
CA ASN A 515 1.83 -11.92 36.28
C ASN A 515 0.82 -11.90 37.44
N GLY A 516 1.07 -12.73 38.46
CA GLY A 516 0.31 -12.74 39.71
C GLY A 516 -1.05 -13.43 39.58
N SER A 517 -1.06 -14.64 39.01
CA SER A 517 -2.20 -15.55 39.03
C SER A 517 -2.68 -15.83 40.46
N VAL A 518 -4.00 -15.89 40.61
CA VAL A 518 -4.66 -16.16 41.90
C VAL A 518 -5.62 -17.34 41.83
N GLU A 519 -6.03 -17.77 40.63
CA GLU A 519 -6.90 -18.92 40.46
C GLU A 519 -6.15 -20.22 40.76
N GLU A 520 -6.65 -21.01 41.72
CA GLU A 520 -6.00 -22.26 42.14
C GLU A 520 -5.84 -23.26 40.99
N GLU A 521 -6.77 -23.28 40.02
CA GLU A 521 -6.66 -24.13 38.83
C GLU A 521 -5.44 -23.77 37.99
N THR A 522 -5.16 -22.47 37.81
CA THR A 522 -3.98 -21.99 37.07
C THR A 522 -2.69 -22.31 37.82
N LEU A 523 -2.66 -22.09 39.14
CA LEU A 523 -1.52 -22.44 39.99
C LEU A 523 -1.25 -23.96 40.02
N ALA A 524 -2.30 -24.77 40.05
CA ALA A 524 -2.21 -26.22 39.95
C ALA A 524 -1.64 -26.66 38.60
N TYR A 525 -2.05 -26.01 37.51
CA TYR A 525 -1.51 -26.25 36.19
C TYR A 525 -0.01 -25.91 36.11
N PHE A 526 0.42 -24.76 36.64
CA PHE A 526 1.85 -24.43 36.70
C PHE A 526 2.69 -25.51 37.39
N ARG A 527 2.21 -26.05 38.51
CA ARG A 527 2.90 -27.14 39.23
C ARG A 527 2.96 -28.44 38.42
N ALA A 528 1.95 -28.71 37.58
CA ALA A 528 1.89 -29.91 36.75
C ALA A 528 2.72 -29.77 35.46
N VAL A 529 2.63 -28.64 34.76
CA VAL A 529 3.17 -28.46 33.40
C VAL A 529 4.70 -28.41 33.38
N VAL A 530 5.33 -27.96 34.46
CA VAL A 530 6.81 -27.96 34.61
C VAL A 530 7.43 -29.36 34.67
N ALA A 531 6.61 -30.42 34.71
CA ALA A 531 7.09 -31.78 34.54
C ALA A 531 7.58 -32.06 33.10
N ASP A 532 7.11 -31.31 32.09
CA ASP A 532 7.72 -31.31 30.76
C ASP A 532 9.02 -30.49 30.81
N PRO A 533 10.19 -31.07 30.47
CA PRO A 533 11.48 -30.39 30.58
C PRO A 533 11.62 -29.17 29.66
N ARG A 534 10.71 -28.99 28.70
CA ARG A 534 10.66 -27.83 27.81
C ARG A 534 9.92 -26.65 28.44
N VAL A 535 9.25 -26.81 29.58
CA VAL A 535 8.42 -25.76 30.18
C VAL A 535 9.03 -25.22 31.46
N ARG A 536 9.12 -23.90 31.56
CA ARG A 536 9.52 -23.17 32.77
C ARG A 536 8.47 -22.11 33.09
N VAL A 537 8.29 -21.85 34.38
CA VAL A 537 7.39 -20.82 34.90
C VAL A 537 8.20 -19.82 35.70
N LEU A 538 8.10 -18.53 35.36
CA LEU A 538 8.73 -17.43 36.08
C LEU A 538 7.67 -16.54 36.74
N PRO A 539 7.81 -16.20 38.03
CA PRO A 539 6.94 -15.21 38.65
C PRO A 539 7.35 -13.79 38.25
N TYR A 540 6.38 -12.93 37.94
CA TYR A 540 6.55 -11.49 37.70
C TYR A 540 5.56 -10.70 38.58
N PRO A 541 5.90 -10.43 39.85
CA PRO A 541 5.00 -9.82 40.84
C PRO A 541 4.97 -8.29 40.76
N HIS A 542 4.81 -7.75 39.55
CA HIS A 542 4.71 -6.30 39.29
C HIS A 542 3.38 -5.98 38.59
N PRO A 543 2.97 -4.69 38.53
CA PRO A 543 1.83 -4.28 37.73
C PRO A 543 1.97 -4.75 36.26
N PHE A 544 0.83 -5.04 35.62
CA PHE A 544 0.82 -5.50 34.25
C PHE A 544 1.40 -4.44 33.31
N ASN A 545 2.43 -4.83 32.57
CA ASN A 545 3.00 -4.09 31.46
C ASN A 545 3.57 -5.14 30.49
N TYR A 546 2.95 -5.28 29.32
CA TYR A 546 3.30 -6.33 28.37
C TYR A 546 4.77 -6.23 27.95
N SER A 547 5.24 -5.02 27.68
CA SER A 547 6.64 -4.75 27.31
C SER A 547 7.61 -5.17 28.42
N ALA A 548 7.35 -4.75 29.66
CA ALA A 548 8.22 -5.06 30.80
C ALA A 548 8.26 -6.57 31.12
N ILE A 549 7.11 -7.26 31.02
CA ILE A 549 7.05 -8.71 31.25
C ILE A 549 7.90 -9.48 30.23
N ASN A 550 7.81 -9.10 28.94
CA ASN A 550 8.60 -9.73 27.89
C ASN A 550 10.09 -9.39 28.01
N ASN A 551 10.44 -8.14 28.32
CA ASN A 551 11.83 -7.73 28.58
C ASN A 551 12.43 -8.53 29.74
N PHE A 552 11.70 -8.66 30.85
CA PHE A 552 12.10 -9.47 32.00
C PHE A 552 12.36 -10.91 31.58
N ALA A 553 11.45 -11.54 30.85
CA ALA A 553 11.57 -12.93 30.45
C ALA A 553 12.71 -13.18 29.44
N ALA A 554 12.93 -12.24 28.50
CA ALA A 554 14.04 -12.31 27.55
C ALA A 554 15.41 -12.32 28.25
N ALA A 555 15.53 -11.64 29.41
CA ALA A 555 16.74 -11.67 30.23
C ALA A 555 16.95 -12.97 31.04
N HIS A 556 15.97 -13.89 31.05
CA HIS A 556 16.00 -15.16 31.83
C HIS A 556 16.14 -16.42 30.94
N THR A 557 16.49 -16.23 29.67
CA THR A 557 16.81 -17.31 28.72
C THR A 557 18.16 -17.04 28.05
N ASP A 558 18.86 -18.11 27.71
CA ASP A 558 20.09 -18.08 26.92
C ASP A 558 19.86 -18.43 25.44
N ALA A 559 18.61 -18.72 25.06
CA ALA A 559 18.22 -19.08 23.69
C ALA A 559 18.71 -18.06 22.66
N GLU A 560 19.08 -18.53 21.46
CA GLU A 560 19.53 -17.63 20.39
C GLU A 560 18.37 -16.85 19.76
N ILE A 561 17.15 -17.40 19.83
CA ILE A 561 15.93 -16.80 19.29
C ILE A 561 14.90 -16.65 20.42
N VAL A 562 14.32 -15.47 20.53
CA VAL A 562 13.19 -15.18 21.42
C VAL A 562 11.91 -15.15 20.60
N GLY A 563 10.87 -15.82 21.09
CA GLY A 563 9.53 -15.75 20.55
C GLY A 563 8.59 -15.05 21.52
N LEU A 564 7.96 -13.95 21.09
CA LEU A 564 6.87 -13.32 21.83
C LEU A 564 5.57 -14.01 21.42
N VAL A 565 4.88 -14.64 22.38
CA VAL A 565 3.69 -15.45 22.11
C VAL A 565 2.61 -15.13 23.14
N ASN A 566 1.42 -14.73 22.68
CA ASN A 566 0.29 -14.53 23.59
C ASN A 566 -0.24 -15.87 24.13
N ASN A 567 -0.79 -15.85 25.34
CA ASN A 567 -1.31 -17.06 26.02
C ASN A 567 -2.58 -17.66 25.41
N ASP A 568 -3.13 -17.05 24.36
CA ASP A 568 -4.34 -17.45 23.63
C ASP A 568 -4.05 -17.79 22.15
N ILE A 569 -2.78 -18.04 21.83
CA ILE A 569 -2.34 -18.62 20.56
C ILE A 569 -2.59 -20.13 20.56
N GLU A 570 -3.06 -20.67 19.45
CA GLU A 570 -3.16 -22.11 19.22
C GLU A 570 -2.34 -22.50 17.98
N ALA A 571 -1.35 -23.38 18.16
CA ALA A 571 -0.64 -23.97 17.03
C ALA A 571 -1.58 -24.89 16.24
N ILE A 572 -1.59 -24.78 14.91
CA ILE A 572 -2.43 -25.61 14.02
C ILE A 572 -1.67 -26.28 12.88
N ALA A 573 -0.43 -25.87 12.61
CA ALA A 573 0.47 -26.49 11.66
C ALA A 573 1.71 -27.00 12.39
N PRO A 574 2.26 -28.18 12.08
CA PRO A 574 3.41 -28.72 12.80
C PRO A 574 4.71 -27.96 12.50
N ASP A 575 4.86 -27.48 11.27
CA ASP A 575 6.08 -26.85 10.73
C ASP A 575 6.17 -25.34 11.00
N TRP A 576 5.22 -24.76 11.75
CA TRP A 576 5.12 -23.32 11.97
C TRP A 576 6.41 -22.71 12.55
N LEU A 577 6.96 -23.34 13.60
CA LEU A 577 8.14 -22.82 14.28
C LEU A 577 9.38 -22.97 13.39
N GLY A 578 9.53 -24.11 12.71
CA GLY A 578 10.62 -24.33 11.77
C GLY A 578 10.60 -23.34 10.60
N GLU A 579 9.43 -23.02 10.05
CA GLU A 579 9.26 -21.98 9.03
C GLU A 579 9.71 -20.61 9.55
N MET A 580 9.22 -20.18 10.71
CA MET A 580 9.59 -18.87 11.27
C MET A 580 11.08 -18.81 11.62
N VAL A 581 11.66 -19.88 12.16
CA VAL A 581 13.11 -19.98 12.44
C VAL A 581 13.91 -19.87 11.14
N SER A 582 13.48 -20.52 10.05
CA SER A 582 14.18 -20.44 8.75
C SER A 582 14.29 -19.01 8.22
N GLN A 583 13.33 -18.14 8.56
CA GLN A 583 13.40 -16.71 8.27
C GLN A 583 14.26 -15.97 9.30
N ALA A 584 14.07 -16.26 10.59
CA ALA A 584 14.72 -15.55 11.70
C ALA A 584 16.24 -15.77 11.77
N VAL A 585 16.78 -16.82 11.15
CA VAL A 585 18.23 -17.06 11.07
C VAL A 585 18.93 -16.28 9.96
N ARG A 586 18.18 -15.64 9.06
CA ARG A 586 18.76 -14.82 7.98
C ARG A 586 19.37 -13.55 8.56
N ALA A 587 20.65 -13.31 8.27
CA ALA A 587 21.44 -12.23 8.87
C ALA A 587 20.82 -10.82 8.70
N ASP A 588 20.04 -10.60 7.64
CA ASP A 588 19.39 -9.34 7.28
C ASP A 588 17.93 -9.23 7.77
N VAL A 589 17.40 -10.25 8.45
CA VAL A 589 16.04 -10.28 9.01
C VAL A 589 16.08 -9.99 10.52
N GLY A 590 15.17 -9.14 10.98
CA GLY A 590 14.96 -8.78 12.38
C GLY A 590 13.78 -9.55 12.99
N CYS A 591 12.56 -9.03 12.82
CA CYS A 591 11.34 -9.66 13.31
C CYS A 591 10.69 -10.57 12.25
N VAL A 592 10.15 -11.70 12.69
CA VAL A 592 9.39 -12.64 11.85
C VAL A 592 7.99 -12.83 12.42
N GLY A 593 6.96 -12.51 11.62
CA GLY A 593 5.55 -12.66 11.98
C GLY A 593 4.88 -13.87 11.33
N ALA A 594 3.96 -14.49 12.05
CA ALA A 594 3.11 -15.58 11.57
C ALA A 594 1.80 -15.07 10.92
N LEU A 595 1.14 -15.91 10.14
CA LEU A 595 -0.26 -15.70 9.76
C LEU A 595 -1.16 -16.13 10.93
N LEU A 596 -1.97 -15.19 11.43
CA LEU A 596 -2.92 -15.48 12.51
C LEU A 596 -4.35 -15.44 11.98
N TYR A 597 -5.11 -16.47 12.31
CA TYR A 597 -6.54 -16.55 12.07
C TYR A 597 -7.32 -16.30 13.35
N TYR A 598 -8.49 -15.70 13.22
CA TYR A 598 -9.55 -15.81 14.22
C TYR A 598 -10.12 -17.24 14.26
N PRO A 599 -10.76 -17.65 15.37
CA PRO A 599 -11.42 -18.96 15.47
C PRO A 599 -12.54 -19.22 14.45
N ASN A 600 -13.02 -18.17 13.77
CA ASN A 600 -14.02 -18.25 12.70
C ASN A 600 -13.41 -18.40 11.28
N ASP A 601 -12.13 -18.80 11.19
CA ASP A 601 -11.37 -18.96 9.94
C ASP A 601 -11.28 -17.68 9.09
N THR A 602 -11.24 -16.52 9.73
CA THR A 602 -10.91 -15.25 9.06
C THR A 602 -9.53 -14.76 9.48
N VAL A 603 -8.84 -14.07 8.57
CA VAL A 603 -7.50 -13.49 8.82
C VAL A 603 -7.60 -12.43 9.89
N GLN A 604 -6.78 -12.54 10.93
CA GLN A 604 -6.56 -11.50 11.92
C GLN A 604 -5.29 -10.71 11.59
N HIS A 605 -4.17 -11.41 11.37
CA HIS A 605 -2.88 -10.80 11.14
C HIS A 605 -2.21 -11.35 9.88
N ALA A 606 -1.94 -10.47 8.91
CA ALA A 606 -1.13 -10.73 7.74
C ALA A 606 -0.16 -9.57 7.47
N GLY A 607 0.68 -9.27 8.46
CA GLY A 607 1.49 -8.04 8.50
C GLY A 607 0.73 -6.85 9.12
N VAL A 608 1.48 -5.83 9.51
CA VAL A 608 0.96 -4.54 10.00
C VAL A 608 1.34 -3.43 9.02
N ILE A 609 0.35 -2.61 8.67
CA ILE A 609 0.47 -1.39 7.86
C ILE A 609 0.51 -0.21 8.83
N THR A 610 1.57 0.60 8.79
CA THR A 610 1.67 1.82 9.60
C THR A 610 0.78 2.93 9.05
N GLY A 611 0.36 3.86 9.92
CA GLY A 611 -0.53 4.98 9.59
C GLY A 611 -2.00 4.57 9.46
N PHE A 612 -2.28 3.28 9.24
CA PHE A 612 -3.64 2.77 9.13
C PHE A 612 -4.43 3.02 10.41
N GLY A 613 -5.63 3.60 10.30
CA GLY A 613 -6.45 4.00 11.44
C GLY A 613 -5.80 5.06 12.35
N GLY A 614 -4.76 5.75 11.87
CA GLY A 614 -4.06 6.79 12.60
C GLY A 614 -2.76 6.37 13.30
N VAL A 615 -2.43 5.07 13.42
CA VAL A 615 -1.11 4.64 13.92
C VAL A 615 -0.64 3.39 13.21
N ALA A 616 -1.42 2.31 13.27
CA ALA A 616 -1.12 1.03 12.65
C ALA A 616 -2.35 0.13 12.63
N GLY A 617 -2.44 -0.75 11.63
CA GLY A 617 -3.52 -1.73 11.51
C GLY A 617 -3.10 -2.97 10.72
N HIS A 618 -3.85 -4.06 10.84
CA HIS A 618 -3.52 -5.33 10.20
C HIS A 618 -3.91 -5.35 8.71
N GLY A 619 -2.99 -5.86 7.88
CA GLY A 619 -3.27 -6.12 6.46
C GLY A 619 -4.29 -7.24 6.29
N HIS A 620 -5.16 -7.10 5.28
CA HIS A 620 -6.16 -8.10 4.87
C HIS A 620 -7.05 -8.65 6.00
N HIS A 621 -7.28 -7.83 7.04
CA HIS A 621 -8.17 -8.18 8.15
C HIS A 621 -9.53 -8.68 7.66
N ALA A 622 -10.07 -9.71 8.32
CA ALA A 622 -11.35 -10.36 8.05
C ALA A 622 -11.47 -11.10 6.70
N HIS A 623 -10.40 -11.22 5.90
CA HIS A 623 -10.42 -12.08 4.73
C HIS A 623 -10.64 -13.56 5.12
N PRO A 624 -11.42 -14.35 4.37
CA PRO A 624 -11.54 -15.78 4.63
C PRO A 624 -10.21 -16.52 4.50
N ARG A 625 -10.03 -17.57 5.30
CA ARG A 625 -8.91 -18.50 5.18
C ARG A 625 -8.77 -19.06 3.76
N GLY A 626 -7.54 -19.07 3.25
CA GLY A 626 -7.24 -19.47 1.87
C GLY A 626 -7.45 -18.37 0.83
N SER A 627 -7.87 -17.16 1.23
CA SER A 627 -7.85 -16.00 0.33
C SER A 627 -6.43 -15.70 -0.14
N LEU A 628 -6.27 -15.42 -1.44
CA LEU A 628 -5.01 -14.98 -2.02
C LEU A 628 -4.71 -13.50 -1.71
N GLY A 629 -5.72 -12.74 -1.29
CA GLY A 629 -5.61 -11.32 -0.98
C GLY A 629 -5.26 -10.46 -2.19
N TYR A 630 -4.90 -9.20 -1.92
CA TYR A 630 -4.47 -8.23 -2.92
C TYR A 630 -3.25 -8.74 -3.70
N PHE A 631 -3.42 -9.05 -4.99
CA PHE A 631 -2.36 -9.57 -5.89
C PHE A 631 -1.55 -10.72 -5.28
N GLY A 632 -2.21 -11.71 -4.67
CA GLY A 632 -1.55 -12.90 -4.14
C GLY A 632 -0.77 -12.71 -2.84
N ARG A 633 -0.71 -11.48 -2.29
CA ARG A 633 0.12 -11.14 -1.13
C ARG A 633 -0.19 -11.98 0.14
N LEU A 634 -1.42 -12.47 0.33
CA LEU A 634 -1.73 -13.35 1.47
C LEU A 634 -1.10 -14.75 1.36
N ALA A 635 -0.60 -15.13 0.19
CA ALA A 635 -0.02 -16.44 -0.08
C ALA A 635 1.51 -16.40 -0.28
N LEU A 636 2.13 -15.21 -0.14
CA LEU A 636 3.56 -15.01 -0.40
C LEU A 636 4.27 -14.45 0.84
N VAL A 637 5.53 -14.88 1.04
CA VAL A 637 6.42 -14.25 2.03
C VAL A 637 6.71 -12.83 1.57
N GLN A 638 6.69 -11.88 2.49
CA GLN A 638 6.90 -10.48 2.16
C GLN A 638 7.38 -9.68 3.36
N GLU A 639 8.07 -8.58 3.08
CA GLU A 639 8.47 -7.63 4.09
C GLU A 639 7.31 -6.72 4.51
N TYR A 640 7.26 -6.37 5.78
CA TYR A 640 6.37 -5.35 6.33
C TYR A 640 7.15 -4.37 7.21
N SER A 641 6.55 -3.23 7.51
CA SER A 641 7.11 -2.31 8.51
C SER A 641 7.02 -2.88 9.92
N ALA A 642 5.93 -3.58 10.24
CA ALA A 642 5.77 -4.28 11.50
C ALA A 642 5.01 -5.61 11.37
N VAL A 643 5.19 -6.46 12.37
CA VAL A 643 4.45 -7.70 12.61
C VAL A 643 4.02 -7.74 14.07
N THR A 644 2.98 -8.49 14.40
CA THR A 644 2.42 -8.44 15.76
C THR A 644 3.17 -9.33 16.75
N ALA A 645 3.32 -8.87 17.99
CA ALA A 645 3.87 -9.67 19.09
C ALA A 645 2.92 -10.77 19.61
N ALA A 646 1.71 -10.92 19.04
CA ALA A 646 0.90 -12.09 19.35
C ALA A 646 1.60 -13.41 18.98
N CYS A 647 2.40 -13.41 17.90
CA CYS A 647 3.37 -14.46 17.58
C CYS A 647 4.50 -13.88 16.71
N LEU A 648 5.62 -13.54 17.33
CA LEU A 648 6.78 -12.90 16.71
C LEU A 648 8.07 -13.61 17.11
N LEU A 649 8.93 -13.98 16.16
CA LEU A 649 10.30 -14.41 16.44
C LEU A 649 11.32 -13.32 16.12
N VAL A 650 12.37 -13.25 16.93
CA VAL A 650 13.51 -12.35 16.71
C VAL A 650 14.77 -12.97 17.32
N ARG A 651 15.94 -12.73 16.70
CA ARG A 651 17.21 -13.13 17.33
C ARG A 651 17.39 -12.36 18.63
N ARG A 652 17.77 -13.05 19.71
CA ARG A 652 17.94 -12.44 21.04
C ARG A 652 18.92 -11.26 21.00
N ALA A 653 20.02 -11.41 20.25
CA ALA A 653 20.98 -10.33 20.06
C ALA A 653 20.34 -9.04 19.50
N ILE A 654 19.44 -9.16 18.50
CA ILE A 654 18.74 -7.99 17.96
C ILE A 654 17.78 -7.40 18.98
N PHE A 655 17.02 -8.25 19.67
CA PHE A 655 16.11 -7.81 20.73
C PHE A 655 16.86 -6.99 21.79
N GLU A 656 18.04 -7.45 22.20
CA GLU A 656 18.91 -6.76 23.16
C GLU A 656 19.52 -5.48 22.58
N ASP A 657 20.04 -5.53 21.35
CA ASP A 657 20.71 -4.40 20.68
C ASP A 657 19.79 -3.18 20.51
N VAL A 658 18.49 -3.40 20.28
CA VAL A 658 17.50 -2.31 20.17
C VAL A 658 16.87 -1.92 21.51
N GLY A 659 17.24 -2.60 22.61
CA GLY A 659 16.75 -2.30 23.97
C GLY A 659 15.41 -2.93 24.34
N GLY A 660 15.00 -4.01 23.67
CA GLY A 660 13.75 -4.73 23.94
C GLY A 660 12.49 -3.95 23.56
N LEU A 661 11.35 -4.29 24.15
CA LEU A 661 10.09 -3.55 23.99
C LEU A 661 10.11 -2.27 24.83
N ASP A 662 9.52 -1.18 24.34
CA ASP A 662 9.48 0.09 25.08
C ASP A 662 8.41 0.03 26.19
N GLU A 663 8.84 0.13 27.45
CA GLU A 663 7.96 -0.02 28.61
C GLU A 663 6.98 1.15 28.80
N ALA A 664 7.14 2.26 28.06
CA ALA A 664 6.13 3.31 27.97
C ALA A 664 4.87 2.85 27.23
N LEU A 665 5.02 1.89 26.31
CA LEU A 665 3.93 1.24 25.58
C LEU A 665 3.53 -0.04 26.33
N GLN A 666 2.61 0.09 27.28
CA GLN A 666 2.24 -0.99 28.19
C GLN A 666 1.39 -2.06 27.51
N VAL A 667 0.61 -1.67 26.50
CA VAL A 667 -0.48 -2.48 25.98
C VAL A 667 -0.59 -2.43 24.46
N ALA A 668 -0.71 -1.24 23.87
CA ALA A 668 -0.85 -1.08 22.42
C ALA A 668 0.47 -0.64 21.79
N PHE A 669 0.65 -0.98 20.51
CA PHE A 669 1.74 -0.53 19.63
C PHE A 669 3.17 -0.85 20.07
N ASN A 670 3.39 -1.57 21.18
CA ASN A 670 4.73 -1.97 21.61
C ASN A 670 5.47 -2.81 20.55
N ASP A 671 4.75 -3.66 19.85
CA ASP A 671 5.24 -4.49 18.75
C ASP A 671 5.55 -3.67 17.50
N VAL A 672 4.70 -2.68 17.19
CA VAL A 672 4.91 -1.72 16.09
C VAL A 672 6.15 -0.88 16.34
N ASP A 673 6.28 -0.24 17.50
CA ASP A 673 7.47 0.53 17.88
C ASP A 673 8.74 -0.32 17.83
N PHE A 674 8.69 -1.52 18.39
CA PHE A 674 9.82 -2.45 18.38
C PHE A 674 10.24 -2.81 16.96
N CYS A 675 9.29 -3.19 16.10
CA CYS A 675 9.55 -3.48 14.69
C CYS A 675 10.17 -2.29 13.94
N LEU A 676 9.69 -1.07 14.21
CA LEU A 676 10.23 0.16 13.61
C LEU A 676 11.65 0.46 14.09
N ARG A 677 11.97 0.23 15.38
CA ARG A 677 13.35 0.32 15.88
C ARG A 677 14.28 -0.73 15.30
N VAL A 678 13.81 -1.96 15.15
CA VAL A 678 14.56 -3.04 14.47
C VAL A 678 14.86 -2.67 13.02
N ARG A 679 13.92 -2.03 12.32
CA ARG A 679 14.15 -1.46 10.99
C ARG A 679 15.13 -0.30 11.00
N ALA A 680 15.04 0.59 11.98
CA ALA A 680 15.99 1.69 12.19
C ALA A 680 17.43 1.23 12.47
N ALA A 681 17.60 -0.02 12.92
CA ALA A 681 18.90 -0.67 13.09
C ALA A 681 19.39 -1.39 11.81
N GLY A 682 18.71 -1.24 10.67
CA GLY A 682 19.11 -1.81 9.38
C GLY A 682 18.58 -3.22 9.09
N PHE A 683 17.70 -3.77 9.94
CA PHE A 683 17.09 -5.09 9.71
C PHE A 683 15.76 -5.01 8.98
N ARG A 684 15.33 -6.12 8.39
CA ARG A 684 14.04 -6.25 7.70
C ARG A 684 13.07 -7.08 8.54
N ASN A 685 11.83 -6.62 8.67
CA ASN A 685 10.77 -7.44 9.26
C ASN A 685 10.07 -8.23 8.17
N VAL A 686 9.92 -9.52 8.37
CA VAL A 686 9.36 -10.47 7.39
C VAL A 686 8.11 -11.09 7.97
N TRP A 687 7.08 -11.24 7.15
CA TRP A 687 5.90 -12.01 7.47
C TRP A 687 5.83 -13.24 6.55
N THR A 688 5.49 -14.40 7.11
CA THR A 688 5.34 -15.64 6.35
C THR A 688 3.92 -16.22 6.48
N PRO A 689 3.23 -16.48 5.36
CA PRO A 689 1.93 -17.16 5.38
C PRO A 689 2.04 -18.65 5.69
N PHE A 690 3.26 -19.18 5.70
CA PHE A 690 3.54 -20.62 5.86
C PHE A 690 3.72 -21.03 7.33
N ALA A 691 3.62 -20.09 8.26
CA ALA A 691 3.43 -20.35 9.68
C ALA A 691 2.05 -19.84 10.10
N ALA A 692 1.07 -20.74 10.14
CA ALA A 692 -0.32 -20.40 10.44
C ALA A 692 -0.74 -20.88 11.84
N LEU A 693 -1.35 -19.99 12.63
CA LEU A 693 -1.86 -20.24 13.98
C LEU A 693 -3.27 -19.63 14.14
N TYR A 694 -4.03 -20.07 15.14
CA TYR A 694 -5.18 -19.30 15.61
C TYR A 694 -4.77 -18.37 16.75
N HIS A 695 -5.38 -17.20 16.82
CA HIS A 695 -5.31 -16.29 17.94
C HIS A 695 -6.73 -16.02 18.43
N HIS A 696 -7.04 -16.45 19.66
CA HIS A 696 -8.38 -16.39 20.25
C HIS A 696 -8.68 -15.01 20.88
N GLU A 697 -8.20 -13.94 20.23
CA GLU A 697 -8.10 -12.54 20.69
C GLU A 697 -9.28 -12.03 21.53
N SER A 698 -8.98 -11.13 22.47
CA SER A 698 -9.93 -10.45 23.37
C SER A 698 -10.67 -11.37 24.35
N ALA A 699 -10.44 -12.69 24.31
CA ALA A 699 -10.98 -13.60 25.30
C ALA A 699 -10.52 -13.22 26.71
N SER A 700 -9.27 -12.77 26.90
CA SER A 700 -8.70 -12.47 28.22
C SER A 700 -8.87 -11.03 28.74
N ARG A 701 -9.06 -10.04 27.86
CA ARG A 701 -8.94 -8.60 28.21
C ARG A 701 -10.24 -7.78 28.11
N GLY A 702 -11.20 -8.19 27.28
CA GLY A 702 -12.40 -7.38 26.99
C GLY A 702 -12.11 -6.11 26.17
N THR A 703 -13.15 -5.30 25.93
CA THR A 703 -13.08 -4.07 25.11
C THR A 703 -12.36 -2.91 25.81
N GLU A 704 -11.86 -1.93 25.03
CA GLU A 704 -11.29 -0.67 25.53
C GLU A 704 -12.44 0.29 25.94
N ASP A 705 -13.08 0.01 27.07
CA ASP A 705 -14.38 0.57 27.46
C ASP A 705 -14.39 1.39 28.75
N THR A 706 -13.28 1.46 29.49
CA THR A 706 -13.17 2.29 30.69
C THR A 706 -12.41 3.60 30.41
N PRO A 707 -12.69 4.70 31.13
CA PRO A 707 -11.98 5.96 30.96
C PRO A 707 -10.45 5.83 31.09
N GLU A 708 -9.97 4.98 31.99
CA GLU A 708 -8.54 4.74 32.22
C GLU A 708 -7.90 4.02 31.02
N LYS A 709 -8.59 3.02 30.47
CA LYS A 709 -8.18 2.27 29.28
C LYS A 709 -8.09 3.18 28.04
N VAL A 710 -9.11 4.01 27.83
CA VAL A 710 -9.13 5.01 26.76
C VAL A 710 -8.00 6.02 26.94
N ALA A 711 -7.84 6.60 28.13
CA ALA A 711 -6.77 7.58 28.39
C ALA A 711 -5.36 6.98 28.18
N ARG A 712 -5.14 5.72 28.57
CA ARG A 712 -3.90 4.99 28.27
C ARG A 712 -3.72 4.83 26.76
N PHE A 713 -4.73 4.31 26.06
CA PHE A 713 -4.65 4.10 24.61
C PHE A 713 -4.35 5.41 23.86
N GLU A 714 -5.00 6.52 24.23
CA GLU A 714 -4.70 7.85 23.70
C GLU A 714 -3.25 8.29 23.99
N SER A 715 -2.71 7.96 25.17
CA SER A 715 -1.31 8.26 25.49
C SER A 715 -0.32 7.45 24.66
N GLU A 716 -0.62 6.19 24.37
CA GLU A 716 0.21 5.33 23.50
C GLU A 716 0.14 5.78 22.04
N ILE A 717 -1.03 6.25 21.57
CA ILE A 717 -1.16 6.92 20.26
C ILE A 717 -0.27 8.17 20.18
N ARG A 718 -0.34 9.04 21.20
CA ARG A 718 0.49 10.26 21.24
C ARG A 718 1.97 9.90 21.24
N PHE A 719 2.39 8.91 22.02
CA PHE A 719 3.77 8.42 22.03
C PHE A 719 4.23 8.01 20.63
N MET A 720 3.44 7.19 19.93
CA MET A 720 3.78 6.73 18.58
C MET A 720 3.89 7.89 17.59
N ARG A 721 2.97 8.85 17.67
CA ARG A 721 2.95 10.03 16.80
C ARG A 721 4.10 10.99 17.10
N GLU A 722 4.44 11.20 18.37
CA GLU A 722 5.57 12.04 18.78
C GLU A 722 6.92 11.42 18.36
N ARG A 723 7.05 10.08 18.45
CA ARG A 723 8.30 9.38 18.12
C ARG A 723 8.51 9.21 16.62
N TRP A 724 7.48 8.76 15.90
CA TRP A 724 7.62 8.31 14.51
C TRP A 724 7.04 9.29 13.49
N GLY A 725 6.11 10.17 13.90
CA GLY A 725 5.56 11.23 13.06
C GLY A 725 5.11 10.75 11.67
N ASP A 726 5.61 11.42 10.64
CA ASP A 726 5.26 11.19 9.23
C ASP A 726 5.73 9.83 8.69
N LEU A 727 6.70 9.18 9.36
CA LEU A 727 7.14 7.83 8.98
C LEU A 727 6.01 6.81 9.11
N LEU A 728 5.05 7.03 10.01
CA LEU A 728 3.88 6.16 10.12
C LEU A 728 3.02 6.24 8.87
N ASP A 729 2.88 7.43 8.28
CA ASP A 729 1.99 7.65 7.14
C ASP A 729 2.64 7.25 5.81
N SER A 730 3.93 6.88 5.80
CA SER A 730 4.67 6.47 4.60
C SER A 730 5.27 5.07 4.75
N ASP A 731 4.39 4.06 4.88
CA ASP A 731 4.80 2.66 4.96
C ASP A 731 5.34 2.13 3.62
N PRO A 732 6.63 1.75 3.50
CA PRO A 732 7.18 1.21 2.25
C PRO A 732 6.54 -0.10 1.80
N ALA A 733 5.86 -0.84 2.70
CA ALA A 733 5.12 -2.04 2.34
C ALA A 733 3.70 -1.75 1.80
N TYR A 734 3.30 -0.48 1.70
CA TYR A 734 1.93 -0.07 1.38
C TYR A 734 1.87 1.18 0.47
N SER A 735 1.34 1.00 -0.74
CA SER A 735 1.31 2.06 -1.75
C SER A 735 0.60 3.34 -1.27
N PRO A 736 1.09 4.54 -1.64
CA PRO A 736 0.38 5.81 -1.44
C PRO A 736 -0.96 5.88 -2.20
N ASN A 737 -1.13 5.05 -3.24
CA ASN A 737 -2.39 4.93 -3.98
C ASN A 737 -3.45 4.08 -3.24
N LEU A 738 -3.14 3.56 -2.05
CA LEU A 738 -4.02 2.79 -1.19
C LEU A 738 -4.36 3.52 0.12
N SER A 739 -5.60 3.34 0.57
CA SER A 739 -6.19 4.07 1.69
C SER A 739 -5.72 3.56 3.05
N LEU A 740 -5.39 4.49 3.96
CA LEU A 740 -5.10 4.20 5.37
C LEU A 740 -6.34 4.27 6.28
N ASN A 741 -7.50 4.60 5.73
CA ASN A 741 -8.67 5.03 6.53
C ASN A 741 -9.95 4.24 6.26
N THR A 742 -9.94 3.38 5.25
CA THR A 742 -11.07 2.53 4.86
C THR A 742 -10.65 1.07 4.99
N THR A 743 -11.22 0.14 4.23
CA THR A 743 -10.78 -1.25 4.21
C THR A 743 -9.34 -1.36 3.70
N PRO A 744 -8.48 -2.22 4.27
CA PRO A 744 -7.15 -2.46 3.73
C PRO A 744 -7.20 -2.80 2.24
N PHE A 745 -6.34 -2.16 1.47
CA PHE A 745 -6.16 -2.30 0.01
C PHE A 745 -7.30 -1.71 -0.84
N ALA A 746 -8.17 -0.89 -0.25
CA ALA A 746 -9.00 0.03 -1.01
C ALA A 746 -8.16 1.19 -1.58
N PHE A 747 -8.60 1.77 -2.69
CA PHE A 747 -7.92 2.91 -3.31
C PHE A 747 -7.96 4.15 -2.42
N ALA A 748 -6.88 4.93 -2.44
CA ALA A 748 -6.84 6.26 -1.85
C ALA A 748 -7.49 7.27 -2.81
N PHE A 749 -8.38 8.10 -2.27
CA PHE A 749 -9.06 9.18 -2.99
C PHE A 749 -8.98 10.48 -2.16
N PRO A 750 -8.01 11.38 -2.41
CA PRO A 750 -6.94 11.29 -3.40
C PRO A 750 -5.86 10.25 -3.04
N PRO A 751 -5.00 9.87 -3.99
CA PRO A 751 -3.69 9.32 -3.69
C PRO A 751 -3.01 10.13 -2.60
N ARG A 752 -2.41 9.44 -1.64
CA ARG A 752 -1.67 10.07 -0.55
C ARG A 752 -0.39 10.65 -1.12
N GLU A 753 0.10 11.75 -0.56
CA GLU A 753 1.42 12.26 -0.96
C GLU A 753 2.48 11.24 -0.51
N ALA A 754 3.27 10.77 -1.47
CA ALA A 754 4.48 10.03 -1.16
C ALA A 754 5.44 11.04 -0.52
N THR A 755 5.48 11.10 0.81
CA THR A 755 6.60 11.81 1.45
C THR A 755 7.86 11.06 1.05
N ALA A 756 8.92 11.79 0.69
CA ALA A 756 10.22 11.17 0.45
C ALA A 756 10.59 10.48 1.77
N ALA A 757 10.34 9.16 1.85
CA ALA A 757 10.74 8.37 3.00
C ALA A 757 12.24 8.58 3.06
N THR A 758 12.69 9.30 4.10
CA THR A 758 14.11 9.42 4.35
C THR A 758 14.59 7.98 4.46
N PRO A 759 15.51 7.51 3.59
CA PRO A 759 15.97 6.14 3.69
C PRO A 759 16.44 5.95 5.12
N VAL A 760 15.75 5.06 5.83
CA VAL A 760 16.22 4.60 7.12
C VAL A 760 17.54 3.91 6.82
N PRO A 761 18.67 4.39 7.38
CA PRO A 761 20.01 4.06 6.92
C PRO A 761 20.34 2.57 6.92
#